data_AF-V5FS44-F1
#
_entry.id   AF-V5FS44-F1
#
_cell.length_a   1.000
_cell.length_b   1.000
_cell.length_c   1.000
_cell.angle_alpha   90.00
_cell.angle_beta   90.00
_cell.angle_gamma   90.00
#
_symmetry.space_group_name_H-M   'P 1'
#
loop_
_entity.id
_entity.type
_entity.pdbx_description
1 polymer ?
#
loop_
_entity_poly.entity_id
_entity_poly.type
_entity_poly.pdbx_seq_one_letter_code
_entity_poly.pdbx_strand_id
1 'polypeptide(L)'
;MLTLAWAAAAAFLGYVLCGAVYRLYFHPLARFPGPKLAALTRWYEFYHDVIKPGQFIWEIERMHKKYGPIVRITPEEIHIKDPDFYDEIYAPASKQRDKYGSWTIGAGAPASTFATVSHNHHRLRRSAINPFFSKRAVSNAEKLIREKIEILCRRLAAACESKQVLRLDAAYMALTMDIITHYAYGESYNYLYEDDFKLEWKDTVIGGSASGALIRQFPWAFPVMKSLPMPILSKAAPEAALLLQWQQMVRRQVDSIIAHNKEGKKASGTIFQALLDSDLPPAEKEADRLQDEAQTMVGAGSETTAKTLTIITFYLLQDRKKLQRLRDELSAVAVLPGPEEEFLTQLDQLPYLNAVISEGLRLMHGVTTRLPRVAHEVIKYKQWDIPANTPISQCNYFVHMDPTIFPDPFDFLPERWIDAKEKGDRLEKYMVSFSRGSRQCVGINLAYAEMRLTLAMVLRRFELENYETTVEDVRIARDYFVGVPEPACKTVHVGRHQKHLKWSKDEPPVLTISSGDTVTFDTIDGSNGQILEDSDISAIDSFDLGLADPVFGPVFIRDAEPGDALKIEILNLQIANWGWTAIMPGFGLLADEFPDAHLKIWKLEAESGFAQFNDKIRIPLRPFLGTMGLAAAVKGEFSTIPPTDAGGNMDCRELTAGTTLYLPVQTPGALFSCGDGHAAQGHGEVCGTAIETPMRATLRFTVCKDYSWVTSPHFQTAPRATETPSLADKGRYSVMGIDADLLQATKKAVQNTINWLVATKGLSRAEAYMLASVAGDLQIAEAVDLNHAITMSLRLNIFDSETNDVCPS
;
A
#
# COMPACT_ATOMS: atom_id res chain seq x y z
N MET A 1 49.75 -26.07 7.06
CA MET A 1 48.34 -25.70 6.83
C MET A 1 48.09 -24.20 6.97
N LEU A 2 48.55 -23.51 8.03
CA LEU A 2 48.35 -22.05 8.17
C LEU A 2 48.97 -21.21 7.04
N THR A 3 50.15 -21.58 6.51
CA THR A 3 50.82 -20.86 5.41
C THR A 3 50.06 -20.91 4.08
N LEU A 4 49.43 -22.04 3.77
CA LEU A 4 48.57 -22.21 2.59
C LEU A 4 47.27 -21.40 2.71
N ALA A 5 46.68 -21.34 3.91
CA ALA A 5 45.48 -20.54 4.15
C ALA A 5 45.74 -19.04 3.98
N TRP A 6 46.88 -18.53 4.50
CA TRP A 6 47.27 -17.13 4.30
C TRP A 6 47.60 -16.80 2.84
N ALA A 7 48.29 -17.70 2.13
CA ALA A 7 48.54 -17.52 0.69
C ALA A 7 47.24 -17.49 -0.13
N ALA A 8 46.29 -18.37 0.19
CA ALA A 8 44.97 -18.39 -0.46
C ALA A 8 44.17 -17.11 -0.15
N ALA A 9 44.17 -16.64 1.10
CA ALA A 9 43.51 -15.40 1.50
C ALA A 9 44.13 -14.17 0.81
N ALA A 10 45.46 -14.10 0.73
CA ALA A 10 46.17 -13.02 0.04
C ALA A 10 45.90 -13.05 -1.48
N ALA A 11 45.90 -14.23 -2.10
CA ALA A 11 45.56 -14.37 -3.52
C ALA A 11 44.12 -13.97 -3.81
N PHE A 12 43.18 -14.36 -2.94
CA PHE A 12 41.78 -13.95 -3.03
C PHE A 12 41.61 -12.44 -2.88
N LEU A 13 42.26 -11.83 -1.89
CA LEU A 13 42.25 -10.38 -1.70
C LEU A 13 42.84 -9.65 -2.90
N GLY A 14 43.97 -10.14 -3.43
CA GLY A 14 44.59 -9.63 -4.65
C GLY A 14 43.65 -9.71 -5.86
N TYR A 15 42.98 -10.83 -6.05
CA TYR A 15 41.96 -11.00 -7.10
C TYR A 15 40.81 -10.00 -6.96
N VAL A 16 40.28 -9.81 -5.74
CA VAL A 16 39.20 -8.86 -5.46
C VAL A 16 39.65 -7.42 -5.74
N LEU A 17 40.84 -7.03 -5.29
CA LEU A 17 41.38 -5.68 -5.51
C LEU A 17 41.67 -5.40 -6.99
N CYS A 18 42.30 -6.34 -7.70
CA CYS A 18 42.52 -6.22 -9.14
C CYS A 18 41.19 -6.10 -9.91
N GLY A 19 40.20 -6.91 -9.54
CA GLY A 19 38.85 -6.83 -10.10
C GLY A 19 38.18 -5.49 -9.83
N ALA A 20 38.36 -4.92 -8.63
CA ALA A 20 37.84 -3.61 -8.26
C ALA A 20 38.45 -2.49 -9.11
N VAL A 21 39.78 -2.48 -9.24
CA VAL A 21 40.51 -1.51 -10.06
C VAL A 21 40.08 -1.62 -11.52
N TYR A 22 39.98 -2.84 -12.06
CA TYR A 22 39.51 -3.07 -13.42
C TYR A 22 38.10 -2.50 -13.63
N ARG A 23 37.13 -2.86 -12.78
CA ARG A 23 35.73 -2.42 -12.92
C ARG A 23 35.53 -0.91 -12.87
N LEU A 24 36.34 -0.21 -12.06
CA LEU A 24 36.22 1.22 -11.82
C LEU A 24 36.96 2.08 -12.85
N TYR A 25 38.09 1.60 -13.40
CA TYR A 25 38.98 2.43 -14.23
C TYR A 25 39.20 1.90 -15.65
N PHE A 26 39.18 0.57 -15.86
CA PHE A 26 39.54 -0.04 -17.13
C PHE A 26 38.39 -0.74 -17.86
N HIS A 27 37.29 -1.02 -17.16
CA HIS A 27 36.10 -1.61 -17.75
C HIS A 27 35.57 -0.69 -18.87
N PRO A 28 35.05 -1.23 -20.00
CA PRO A 28 34.50 -0.42 -21.09
C PRO A 28 33.41 0.57 -20.63
N LEU A 29 32.74 0.26 -19.52
CA LEU A 29 31.71 1.11 -18.92
C LEU A 29 32.22 2.10 -17.86
N ALA A 30 33.54 2.18 -17.60
CA ALA A 30 34.12 3.05 -16.57
C ALA A 30 33.86 4.55 -16.81
N ARG A 31 33.67 4.94 -18.07
CA ARG A 31 33.38 6.33 -18.48
C ARG A 31 31.93 6.76 -18.23
N PHE A 32 31.00 5.82 -18.04
CA PHE A 32 29.59 6.13 -17.85
C PHE A 32 29.34 6.58 -16.40
N PRO A 33 28.48 7.58 -16.18
CA PRO A 33 28.24 8.11 -14.85
C PRO A 33 27.40 7.14 -14.01
N GLY A 34 27.54 7.20 -12.69
CA GLY A 34 26.82 6.35 -11.75
C GLY A 34 27.55 6.18 -10.42
N PRO A 35 26.91 5.61 -9.38
CA PRO A 35 27.57 5.33 -8.11
C PRO A 35 28.78 4.40 -8.28
N LYS A 36 29.92 4.75 -7.69
CA LYS A 36 31.12 3.89 -7.75
C LYS A 36 30.88 2.52 -7.13
N LEU A 37 30.05 2.42 -6.09
CA LEU A 37 29.69 1.15 -5.46
C LEU A 37 28.87 0.25 -6.41
N ALA A 38 27.92 0.83 -7.15
CA ALA A 38 27.14 0.13 -8.17
C ALA A 38 28.03 -0.35 -9.34
N ALA A 39 28.98 0.47 -9.77
CA ALA A 39 29.98 0.08 -10.79
C ALA A 39 30.95 -1.01 -10.31
N LEU A 40 31.17 -1.11 -9.00
CA LEU A 40 32.12 -2.05 -8.39
C LEU A 40 31.51 -3.45 -8.19
N THR A 41 30.25 -3.52 -7.73
CA THR A 41 29.64 -4.76 -7.29
C THR A 41 28.12 -4.81 -7.46
N ARG A 42 27.60 -6.03 -7.72
CA ARG A 42 26.16 -6.33 -7.71
C ARG A 42 25.56 -6.34 -6.29
N TRP A 43 26.39 -6.30 -5.24
CA TRP A 43 25.90 -6.14 -3.86
C TRP A 43 25.12 -4.84 -3.63
N TYR A 44 25.33 -3.83 -4.48
CA TYR A 44 24.52 -2.61 -4.47
C TYR A 44 23.07 -2.88 -4.89
N GLU A 45 22.87 -3.55 -6.03
CA GLU A 45 21.56 -4.04 -6.46
C GLU A 45 20.95 -4.96 -5.40
N PHE A 46 21.72 -5.93 -4.90
CA PHE A 46 21.25 -6.86 -3.86
C PHE A 46 20.72 -6.15 -2.62
N TYR A 47 21.41 -5.11 -2.14
CA TYR A 47 20.94 -4.35 -0.98
C TYR A 47 19.57 -3.71 -1.25
N HIS A 48 19.37 -3.14 -2.43
CA HIS A 48 18.12 -2.46 -2.77
C HIS A 48 17.01 -3.37 -3.32
N ASP A 49 17.31 -4.60 -3.73
CA ASP A 49 16.31 -5.55 -4.23
C ASP A 49 15.95 -6.63 -3.21
N VAL A 50 16.89 -7.01 -2.34
CA VAL A 50 16.73 -8.12 -1.37
C VAL A 50 16.71 -7.63 0.08
N ILE A 51 17.67 -6.77 0.48
CA ILE A 51 17.71 -6.26 1.88
C ILE A 51 16.65 -5.18 2.11
N LYS A 52 16.39 -4.34 1.11
CA LYS A 52 15.25 -3.42 1.03
C LYS A 52 14.32 -3.90 -0.08
N PRO A 53 13.43 -4.87 0.16
CA PRO A 53 12.79 -5.64 -0.91
C PRO A 53 12.15 -4.75 -2.00
N GLY A 54 12.59 -4.94 -3.25
CA GLY A 54 12.01 -4.28 -4.43
C GLY A 54 12.24 -2.77 -4.52
N GLN A 55 13.21 -2.19 -3.82
CA GLN A 55 13.45 -0.73 -3.79
C GLN A 55 14.43 -0.22 -4.87
N PHE A 56 15.01 -1.10 -5.69
CA PHE A 56 16.05 -0.69 -6.63
C PHE A 56 15.55 0.26 -7.73
N ILE A 57 14.26 0.22 -8.10
CA ILE A 57 13.69 1.16 -9.08
C ILE A 57 13.77 2.61 -8.61
N TRP A 58 13.39 2.92 -7.36
CA TRP A 58 13.49 4.29 -6.82
C TRP A 58 14.93 4.70 -6.61
N GLU A 59 15.80 3.74 -6.29
CA GLU A 59 17.24 4.00 -6.23
C GLU A 59 17.81 4.35 -7.62
N ILE A 60 17.41 3.65 -8.69
CA ILE A 60 17.74 4.02 -10.09
C ILE A 60 17.20 5.42 -10.41
N GLU A 61 15.99 5.76 -9.97
CA GLU A 61 15.45 7.11 -10.17
C GLU A 61 16.32 8.17 -9.49
N ARG A 62 16.73 7.93 -8.24
CA ARG A 62 17.65 8.80 -7.50
C ARG A 62 18.98 8.94 -8.24
N MET A 63 19.49 7.86 -8.84
CA MET A 63 20.68 7.94 -9.68
C MET A 63 20.46 8.82 -10.91
N HIS A 64 19.33 8.71 -11.61
CA HIS A 64 19.03 9.59 -12.75
C HIS A 64 18.93 11.06 -12.36
N LYS A 65 18.31 11.36 -11.21
CA LYS A 65 18.26 12.72 -10.64
C LYS A 65 19.66 13.30 -10.39
N LYS A 66 20.64 12.46 -10.04
CA LYS A 66 22.02 12.88 -9.72
C LYS A 66 22.98 12.88 -10.92
N TYR A 67 22.89 11.88 -11.80
CA TYR A 67 23.92 11.59 -12.81
C TYR A 67 23.45 11.89 -14.25
N GLY A 68 22.15 12.15 -14.45
CA GLY A 68 21.56 12.45 -15.75
C GLY A 68 20.86 11.26 -16.40
N PRO A 69 20.53 11.33 -17.70
CA PRO A 69 19.59 10.40 -18.36
C PRO A 69 20.19 9.03 -18.71
N ILE A 70 21.49 8.82 -18.53
CA ILE A 70 22.19 7.55 -18.74
C ILE A 70 23.03 7.26 -17.51
N VAL A 71 22.90 6.05 -16.93
CA VAL A 71 23.56 5.67 -15.68
C VAL A 71 24.04 4.23 -15.73
N ARG A 72 25.25 3.97 -15.24
CA ARG A 72 25.74 2.61 -14.94
C ARG A 72 25.21 2.16 -13.57
N ILE A 73 24.28 1.20 -13.57
CA ILE A 73 23.52 0.78 -12.39
C ILE A 73 24.04 -0.51 -11.75
N THR A 74 24.84 -1.27 -12.48
CA THR A 74 25.59 -2.44 -11.99
C THR A 74 26.99 -2.44 -12.65
N PRO A 75 27.89 -3.38 -12.33
CA PRO A 75 29.18 -3.42 -13.02
C PRO A 75 29.03 -3.62 -14.54
N GLU A 76 27.97 -4.26 -15.01
CA GLU A 76 27.78 -4.61 -16.41
C GLU A 76 26.63 -3.87 -17.11
N GLU A 77 25.64 -3.32 -16.39
CA GLU A 77 24.40 -2.78 -16.97
C GLU A 77 24.33 -1.25 -17.00
N ILE A 78 23.79 -0.72 -18.10
CA ILE A 78 23.41 0.69 -18.26
C ILE A 78 21.88 0.81 -18.23
N HIS A 79 21.40 1.79 -17.48
CA HIS A 79 20.00 2.21 -17.49
C HIS A 79 19.86 3.59 -18.14
N ILE A 80 18.83 3.75 -18.98
CA ILE A 80 18.50 5.01 -19.66
C ILE A 80 17.10 5.46 -19.23
N LYS A 81 16.95 6.74 -18.85
CA LYS A 81 15.67 7.38 -18.58
C LYS A 81 15.40 8.42 -19.67
N ASP A 82 14.93 7.94 -20.81
CA ASP A 82 14.60 8.73 -21.99
C ASP A 82 13.51 8.01 -22.81
N PRO A 83 12.23 8.42 -22.67
CA PRO A 83 11.11 7.76 -23.34
C PRO A 83 11.22 7.71 -24.87
N ASP A 84 11.90 8.67 -25.49
CA ASP A 84 12.08 8.71 -26.95
C ASP A 84 13.13 7.71 -27.44
N PHE A 85 13.97 7.19 -26.55
CA PHE A 85 14.95 6.16 -26.85
C PHE A 85 14.43 4.72 -26.63
N TYR A 86 13.19 4.58 -26.14
CA TYR A 86 12.61 3.28 -25.78
C TYR A 86 12.60 2.29 -26.96
N ASP A 87 12.22 2.73 -28.16
CA ASP A 87 12.14 1.89 -29.36
C ASP A 87 13.51 1.40 -29.87
N GLU A 88 14.62 2.06 -29.51
CA GLU A 88 15.97 1.63 -29.90
C GLU A 88 16.45 0.44 -29.05
N ILE A 89 16.07 0.44 -27.76
CA ILE A 89 16.34 -0.66 -26.82
C ILE A 89 15.40 -1.83 -27.12
N TYR A 90 14.10 -1.56 -27.22
CA TYR A 90 13.03 -2.54 -27.43
C TYR A 90 12.66 -2.64 -28.92
N ALA A 91 13.67 -2.97 -29.72
CA ALA A 91 13.63 -2.87 -31.17
C ALA A 91 12.74 -3.93 -31.88
N PRO A 92 12.26 -3.63 -33.11
CA PRO A 92 11.54 -4.59 -33.95
C PRO A 92 12.44 -5.79 -34.33
N ALA A 93 11.83 -6.86 -34.85
CA ALA A 93 12.51 -8.12 -35.12
C ALA A 93 13.63 -8.07 -36.17
N SER A 94 13.72 -6.98 -36.95
CA SER A 94 14.80 -6.70 -37.90
C SER A 94 16.12 -6.34 -37.21
N LYS A 95 16.08 -5.80 -35.99
CA LYS A 95 17.25 -5.54 -35.15
C LYS A 95 17.36 -6.65 -34.11
N GLN A 96 18.48 -7.38 -34.10
CA GLN A 96 18.65 -8.49 -33.16
C GLN A 96 18.92 -7.94 -31.75
N ARG A 97 18.10 -8.38 -30.80
CA ARG A 97 18.23 -8.03 -29.38
C ARG A 97 18.08 -9.31 -28.55
N ASP A 98 19.15 -9.66 -27.86
CA ASP A 98 19.15 -10.73 -26.88
C ASP A 98 18.65 -10.21 -25.53
N LYS A 99 18.12 -11.11 -24.69
CA LYS A 99 17.86 -10.77 -23.28
C LYS A 99 19.15 -10.91 -22.47
N TYR A 100 19.23 -10.26 -21.31
CA TYR A 100 20.38 -10.43 -20.43
C TYR A 100 20.25 -11.69 -19.57
N GLY A 101 21.09 -12.70 -19.83
CA GLY A 101 20.98 -14.04 -19.19
C GLY A 101 21.02 -14.03 -17.66
N SER A 102 21.88 -13.21 -17.07
CA SER A 102 21.97 -13.07 -15.59
C SER A 102 20.73 -12.41 -14.97
N TRP A 103 19.90 -11.75 -15.78
CA TRP A 103 18.63 -11.20 -15.35
C TRP A 103 17.48 -12.19 -15.57
N THR A 104 17.42 -12.86 -16.73
CA THR A 104 16.32 -13.80 -17.06
C THR A 104 16.27 -15.02 -16.16
N ILE A 105 17.38 -15.40 -15.52
CA ILE A 105 17.40 -16.50 -14.55
C ILE A 105 16.44 -16.27 -13.36
N GLY A 106 16.15 -15.00 -13.04
CA GLY A 106 15.20 -14.62 -11.99
C GLY A 106 13.76 -15.07 -12.27
N ALA A 107 13.43 -15.44 -13.51
CA ALA A 107 12.10 -15.97 -13.86
C ALA A 107 11.82 -17.37 -13.27
N GLY A 108 12.85 -18.11 -12.85
CA GLY A 108 12.70 -19.46 -12.28
C GLY A 108 12.20 -20.54 -13.25
N ALA A 109 12.10 -20.22 -14.55
CA ALA A 109 11.63 -21.08 -15.64
C ALA A 109 12.53 -20.90 -16.89
N PRO A 110 13.81 -21.33 -16.82
CA PRO A 110 14.85 -21.02 -17.82
C PRO A 110 14.54 -21.56 -19.23
N ALA A 111 13.75 -22.62 -19.36
CA ALA A 111 13.38 -23.20 -20.64
C ALA A 111 12.19 -22.48 -21.30
N SER A 112 11.49 -21.57 -20.61
CA SER A 112 10.33 -20.84 -21.16
C SER A 112 10.67 -19.90 -22.32
N THR A 113 9.68 -19.57 -23.16
CA THR A 113 9.79 -18.50 -24.16
C THR A 113 10.17 -17.17 -23.50
N PHE A 114 9.62 -16.87 -22.31
CA PHE A 114 9.96 -15.65 -21.58
C PHE A 114 11.44 -15.60 -21.15
N ALA A 115 12.02 -16.68 -20.65
CA ALA A 115 13.42 -16.68 -20.21
C ALA A 115 14.43 -16.88 -21.37
N THR A 116 13.95 -17.20 -22.58
CA THR A 116 14.81 -17.48 -23.74
C THR A 116 15.66 -16.25 -24.14
N VAL A 117 16.98 -16.37 -23.94
CA VAL A 117 17.96 -15.30 -24.17
C VAL A 117 18.09 -14.96 -25.65
N SER A 118 18.50 -15.93 -26.46
CA SER A 118 18.81 -15.71 -27.88
C SER A 118 17.58 -15.25 -28.67
N HIS A 119 17.77 -14.23 -29.50
CA HIS A 119 16.77 -13.69 -30.41
C HIS A 119 16.19 -14.74 -31.36
N ASN A 120 17.05 -15.53 -31.99
CA ASN A 120 16.62 -16.53 -32.98
C ASN A 120 15.89 -17.70 -32.33
N HIS A 121 16.37 -18.17 -31.16
CA HIS A 121 15.70 -19.25 -30.44
C HIS A 121 14.34 -18.80 -29.88
N HIS A 122 14.26 -17.59 -29.36
CA HIS A 122 12.98 -17.02 -28.96
C HIS A 122 12.02 -16.88 -30.14
N ARG A 123 12.50 -16.46 -31.31
CA ARG A 123 11.67 -16.34 -32.51
C ARG A 123 11.03 -17.69 -32.87
N LEU A 124 11.80 -18.78 -32.84
CA LEU A 124 11.30 -20.16 -33.07
C LEU A 124 10.17 -20.53 -32.10
N ARG A 125 10.38 -20.31 -30.80
CA ARG A 125 9.37 -20.60 -29.76
C ARG A 125 8.14 -19.72 -29.91
N ARG A 126 8.36 -18.42 -30.10
CA ARG A 126 7.32 -17.40 -30.20
C ARG A 126 6.42 -17.59 -31.43
N SER A 127 6.97 -18.05 -32.56
CA SER A 127 6.16 -18.29 -33.76
C SER A 127 5.13 -19.39 -33.59
N ALA A 128 5.39 -20.40 -32.74
CA ALA A 128 4.43 -21.45 -32.45
C ALA A 128 3.26 -20.97 -31.58
N ILE A 129 3.47 -19.93 -30.77
CA ILE A 129 2.49 -19.42 -29.80
C ILE A 129 1.66 -18.26 -30.37
N ASN A 130 2.26 -17.42 -31.22
CA ASN A 130 1.62 -16.22 -31.79
C ASN A 130 0.21 -16.41 -32.37
N PRO A 131 -0.10 -17.50 -33.12
CA PRO A 131 -1.43 -17.67 -33.72
C PRO A 131 -2.58 -17.64 -32.70
N PHE A 132 -2.34 -18.17 -31.49
CA PHE A 132 -3.31 -18.24 -30.40
C PHE A 132 -3.60 -16.88 -29.78
N PHE A 133 -2.68 -15.93 -29.85
CA PHE A 133 -2.90 -14.59 -29.29
C PHE A 133 -3.18 -13.53 -30.36
N SER A 134 -3.52 -13.96 -31.58
CA SER A 134 -4.02 -13.07 -32.62
C SER A 134 -5.39 -12.50 -32.25
N LYS A 135 -5.74 -11.32 -32.77
CA LYS A 135 -7.06 -10.71 -32.53
C LYS A 135 -8.21 -11.66 -32.90
N ARG A 136 -8.06 -12.40 -34.01
CA ARG A 136 -9.03 -13.41 -34.45
C ARG A 136 -9.17 -14.56 -33.46
N ALA A 137 -8.07 -15.15 -33.01
CA ALA A 137 -8.10 -16.28 -32.08
C ALA A 137 -8.70 -15.90 -30.72
N VAL A 138 -8.46 -14.67 -30.26
CA VAL A 138 -9.06 -14.14 -29.02
C VAL A 138 -10.56 -13.84 -29.22
N SER A 139 -10.96 -13.30 -30.37
CA SER A 139 -12.38 -13.08 -30.70
C SER A 139 -13.17 -14.40 -30.65
N ASN A 140 -12.62 -15.46 -31.25
CA ASN A 140 -13.22 -16.81 -31.20
C ASN A 140 -13.30 -17.38 -29.76
N ALA A 141 -12.55 -16.82 -28.81
CA ALA A 141 -12.57 -17.20 -27.40
C ALA A 141 -13.54 -16.34 -26.56
N GLU A 142 -14.25 -15.39 -27.16
CA GLU A 142 -15.16 -14.49 -26.45
C GLU A 142 -16.18 -15.26 -25.60
N LYS A 143 -16.78 -16.32 -26.16
CA LYS A 143 -17.75 -17.16 -25.46
C LYS A 143 -17.17 -17.72 -24.15
N LEU A 144 -15.95 -18.26 -24.19
CA LEU A 144 -15.26 -18.79 -23.01
C LEU A 144 -15.06 -17.69 -21.95
N ILE A 145 -14.56 -16.52 -22.35
CA ILE A 145 -14.30 -15.40 -21.44
C ILE A 145 -15.61 -14.97 -20.77
N ARG A 146 -16.68 -14.80 -21.55
CA ARG A 146 -18.00 -14.41 -21.04
C ARG A 146 -18.57 -15.45 -20.07
N GLU A 147 -18.45 -16.74 -20.36
CA GLU A 147 -18.90 -17.81 -19.45
C GLU A 147 -18.20 -17.72 -18.08
N LYS A 148 -16.90 -17.41 -18.05
CA LYS A 148 -16.18 -17.21 -16.79
C LYS A 148 -16.60 -15.92 -16.07
N ILE A 149 -16.82 -14.83 -16.79
CA ILE A 149 -17.35 -13.59 -16.20
C ILE A 149 -18.77 -13.80 -15.64
N GLU A 150 -19.61 -14.61 -16.28
CA GLU A 150 -20.95 -14.95 -15.75
C GLU A 150 -20.87 -15.72 -14.42
N ILE A 151 -19.86 -16.58 -14.23
CA ILE A 151 -19.61 -17.22 -12.92
C ILE A 151 -19.23 -16.16 -11.88
N LEU A 152 -18.33 -15.23 -12.22
CA LEU A 152 -17.96 -14.12 -11.34
C LEU A 152 -19.20 -13.26 -10.98
N CYS A 153 -20.02 -12.89 -11.96
CA CYS A 153 -21.25 -12.13 -11.73
C CYS A 153 -22.21 -12.85 -10.77
N ARG A 154 -22.35 -14.18 -10.87
CA ARG A 154 -23.15 -14.96 -9.91
C ARG A 154 -22.60 -14.90 -8.49
N ARG A 155 -21.27 -14.98 -8.34
CA ARG A 155 -20.59 -14.82 -7.04
C ARG A 155 -20.80 -13.42 -6.45
N LEU A 156 -20.70 -12.38 -7.28
CA LEU A 156 -20.96 -11.00 -6.87
C LEU A 156 -22.43 -10.78 -6.46
N ALA A 157 -23.38 -11.33 -7.22
CA ALA A 157 -24.80 -11.24 -6.89
C ALA A 157 -25.12 -11.87 -5.53
N ALA A 158 -24.58 -13.06 -5.26
CA ALA A 158 -24.74 -13.72 -3.95
C ALA A 158 -24.16 -12.90 -2.80
N ALA A 159 -23.00 -12.25 -3.01
CA ALA A 159 -22.40 -11.37 -2.02
C ALA A 159 -23.19 -10.06 -1.81
N CYS A 160 -23.83 -9.53 -2.85
CA CYS A 160 -24.74 -8.39 -2.73
C CYS A 160 -25.96 -8.73 -1.87
N GLU A 161 -26.53 -9.93 -2.04
CA GLU A 161 -27.67 -10.40 -1.22
C GLU A 161 -27.30 -10.53 0.26
N SER A 162 -26.09 -11.02 0.56
CA SER A 162 -25.59 -11.19 1.93
C SER A 162 -24.87 -9.96 2.51
N LYS A 163 -24.72 -8.88 1.73
CA LYS A 163 -23.90 -7.70 2.05
C LYS A 163 -22.46 -8.04 2.46
N GLN A 164 -21.90 -9.08 1.86
CA GLN A 164 -20.54 -9.53 2.16
C GLN A 164 -19.50 -8.62 1.48
N VAL A 165 -18.48 -8.22 2.24
CA VAL A 165 -17.30 -7.54 1.69
C VAL A 165 -16.43 -8.56 0.95
N LEU A 166 -16.05 -8.23 -0.29
CA LEU A 166 -15.24 -9.09 -1.16
C LEU A 166 -13.93 -8.42 -1.59
N ARG A 167 -12.88 -9.24 -1.69
CA ARG A 167 -11.59 -8.86 -2.29
C ARG A 167 -11.66 -8.97 -3.81
N LEU A 168 -11.97 -7.87 -4.49
CA LEU A 168 -12.09 -7.85 -5.96
C LEU A 168 -10.77 -8.18 -6.67
N ASP A 169 -9.63 -7.89 -6.06
CA ASP A 169 -8.33 -8.27 -6.59
C ASP A 169 -8.11 -9.79 -6.61
N ALA A 170 -8.61 -10.51 -5.61
CA ALA A 170 -8.61 -11.98 -5.62
C ALA A 170 -9.63 -12.53 -6.63
N ALA A 171 -10.82 -11.93 -6.68
CA ALA A 171 -11.87 -12.35 -7.62
C ALA A 171 -11.46 -12.18 -9.10
N TYR A 172 -10.82 -11.06 -9.45
CA TYR A 172 -10.28 -10.86 -10.80
C TYR A 172 -9.10 -11.78 -11.10
N MET A 173 -8.28 -12.14 -10.10
CA MET A 173 -7.20 -13.11 -10.29
C MET A 173 -7.74 -14.52 -10.53
N ALA A 174 -8.78 -14.94 -9.80
CA ALA A 174 -9.48 -16.20 -10.07
C ALA A 174 -10.11 -16.23 -11.46
N LEU A 175 -10.74 -15.13 -11.90
CA LEU A 175 -11.31 -15.00 -13.24
C LEU A 175 -10.26 -15.22 -14.33
N THR A 176 -9.20 -14.43 -14.29
CA THR A 176 -8.12 -14.45 -15.29
C THR A 176 -7.35 -15.78 -15.27
N MET A 177 -7.18 -16.39 -14.10
CA MET A 177 -6.63 -17.73 -13.94
C MET A 177 -7.48 -18.79 -14.65
N ASP A 178 -8.79 -18.80 -14.40
CA ASP A 178 -9.70 -19.78 -15.00
C ASP A 178 -9.81 -19.63 -16.52
N ILE A 179 -9.67 -18.41 -17.03
CA ILE A 179 -9.61 -18.12 -18.47
C ILE A 179 -8.31 -18.66 -19.07
N ILE A 180 -7.13 -18.27 -18.55
CA ILE A 180 -5.86 -18.65 -19.17
C ILE A 180 -5.59 -20.14 -19.08
N THR A 181 -5.99 -20.80 -17.99
CA THR A 181 -5.83 -22.26 -17.83
C THR A 181 -6.71 -23.02 -18.83
N HIS A 182 -7.97 -22.60 -19.00
CA HIS A 182 -8.84 -23.18 -20.02
C HIS A 182 -8.29 -22.92 -21.43
N TYR A 183 -7.82 -21.70 -21.70
CA TYR A 183 -7.28 -21.35 -23.00
C TYR A 183 -6.00 -22.12 -23.34
N ALA A 184 -5.16 -22.38 -22.34
CA ALA A 184 -3.90 -23.10 -22.49
C ALA A 184 -4.09 -24.63 -22.59
N TYR A 185 -4.94 -25.21 -21.73
CA TYR A 185 -5.04 -26.65 -21.51
C TYR A 185 -6.38 -27.27 -21.94
N GLY A 186 -7.44 -26.48 -22.07
CA GLY A 186 -8.82 -26.94 -22.24
C GLY A 186 -9.58 -27.16 -20.93
N GLU A 187 -8.94 -26.95 -19.79
CA GLU A 187 -9.52 -27.14 -18.45
C GLU A 187 -9.15 -25.97 -17.53
N SER A 188 -10.08 -25.56 -16.67
CA SER A 188 -9.87 -24.50 -15.68
C SER A 188 -9.45 -25.08 -14.33
N TYR A 189 -8.70 -24.31 -13.54
CA TYR A 189 -8.46 -24.63 -12.13
C TYR A 189 -9.68 -24.42 -11.23
N ASN A 190 -10.70 -23.71 -11.74
CA ASN A 190 -11.99 -23.45 -11.09
C ASN A 190 -11.87 -22.59 -9.82
N TYR A 191 -10.92 -21.65 -9.79
CA TYR A 191 -10.73 -20.76 -8.65
C TYR A 191 -11.92 -19.83 -8.41
N LEU A 192 -12.74 -19.57 -9.45
CA LEU A 192 -13.99 -18.82 -9.29
C LEU A 192 -15.03 -19.54 -8.42
N TYR A 193 -14.85 -20.83 -8.11
CA TYR A 193 -15.74 -21.61 -7.25
C TYR A 193 -15.24 -21.76 -5.81
N GLU A 194 -14.00 -21.37 -5.53
CA GLU A 194 -13.44 -21.39 -4.17
C GLU A 194 -14.02 -20.24 -3.33
N ASP A 195 -14.29 -20.48 -2.04
CA ASP A 195 -14.98 -19.52 -1.16
C ASP A 195 -14.27 -18.16 -1.09
N ASP A 196 -12.93 -18.17 -1.02
CA ASP A 196 -12.07 -16.99 -0.93
C ASP A 196 -11.45 -16.57 -2.28
N PHE A 197 -11.93 -17.14 -3.40
CA PHE A 197 -11.31 -17.01 -4.73
C PHE A 197 -9.86 -17.50 -4.80
N LYS A 198 -9.49 -18.44 -3.92
CA LYS A 198 -8.13 -18.98 -3.79
C LYS A 198 -7.10 -17.90 -3.50
N LEU A 199 -7.31 -17.11 -2.43
CA LEU A 199 -6.46 -15.96 -2.09
C LEU A 199 -4.98 -16.33 -1.94
N GLU A 200 -4.69 -17.51 -1.38
CA GLU A 200 -3.37 -18.13 -1.28
C GLU A 200 -2.56 -18.08 -2.59
N TRP A 201 -3.24 -18.14 -3.74
CA TRP A 201 -2.62 -18.08 -5.05
C TRP A 201 -2.01 -16.70 -5.35
N LYS A 202 -2.68 -15.62 -4.94
CA LYS A 202 -2.17 -14.25 -5.09
C LYS A 202 -0.84 -14.10 -4.38
N ASP A 203 -0.78 -14.56 -3.13
CA ASP A 203 0.43 -14.51 -2.32
C ASP A 203 1.55 -15.37 -2.93
N THR A 204 1.20 -16.52 -3.51
CA THR A 204 2.14 -17.40 -4.21
C THR A 204 2.78 -16.71 -5.43
N VAL A 205 2.00 -16.01 -6.26
CA VAL A 205 2.54 -15.31 -7.45
C VAL A 205 3.41 -14.12 -7.07
N ILE A 206 2.97 -13.33 -6.08
CA ILE A 206 3.73 -12.17 -5.59
C ILE A 206 5.04 -12.62 -4.93
N GLY A 207 4.99 -13.63 -4.05
CA GLY A 207 6.16 -14.18 -3.38
C GLY A 207 7.14 -14.85 -4.35
N GLY A 208 6.62 -15.56 -5.36
CA GLY A 208 7.43 -16.12 -6.45
C GLY A 208 8.16 -15.04 -7.26
N SER A 209 7.47 -13.94 -7.56
CA SER A 209 8.06 -12.81 -8.30
C SER A 209 9.11 -12.06 -7.47
N ALA A 210 8.86 -11.85 -6.18
CA ALA A 210 9.82 -11.27 -5.24
C ALA A 210 11.10 -12.11 -5.12
N SER A 211 10.97 -13.44 -5.11
CA SER A 211 12.10 -14.38 -5.05
C SER A 211 13.04 -14.27 -6.25
N GLY A 212 12.58 -13.73 -7.38
CA GLY A 212 13.40 -13.53 -8.58
C GLY A 212 14.64 -12.66 -8.35
N ALA A 213 14.56 -11.69 -7.43
CA ALA A 213 15.72 -10.89 -7.02
C ALA A 213 16.81 -11.73 -6.34
N LEU A 214 16.41 -12.63 -5.45
CA LEU A 214 17.31 -13.54 -4.75
C LEU A 214 17.94 -14.55 -5.72
N ILE A 215 17.14 -15.12 -6.64
CA ILE A 215 17.61 -16.08 -7.65
C ILE A 215 18.66 -15.43 -8.58
N ARG A 216 18.48 -14.15 -8.95
CA ARG A 216 19.47 -13.41 -9.76
C ARG A 216 20.83 -13.28 -9.07
N GLN A 217 20.86 -13.21 -7.74
CA GLN A 217 22.09 -13.12 -6.95
C GLN A 217 22.70 -14.49 -6.64
N PHE A 218 21.86 -15.48 -6.34
CA PHE A 218 22.28 -16.85 -6.00
C PHE A 218 21.61 -17.89 -6.90
N PRO A 219 21.99 -17.98 -8.19
CA PRO A 219 21.42 -18.96 -9.12
C PRO A 219 21.48 -20.41 -8.65
N TRP A 220 22.53 -20.76 -7.90
CA TRP A 220 22.75 -22.10 -7.37
C TRP A 220 21.79 -22.47 -6.22
N ALA A 221 21.23 -21.48 -5.53
CA ALA A 221 20.37 -21.72 -4.36
C ALA A 221 19.01 -22.31 -4.77
N PHE A 222 18.52 -21.96 -5.96
CA PHE A 222 17.20 -22.38 -6.42
C PHE A 222 17.10 -23.88 -6.75
N PRO A 223 18.05 -24.51 -7.49
CA PRO A 223 18.10 -25.96 -7.62
C PRO A 223 18.23 -26.70 -6.29
N VAL A 224 19.01 -26.15 -5.34
CA VAL A 224 19.13 -26.72 -3.99
C VAL A 224 17.78 -26.69 -3.28
N MET A 225 17.07 -25.57 -3.31
CA MET A 225 15.74 -25.43 -2.74
C MET A 225 14.75 -26.44 -3.36
N LYS A 226 14.75 -26.63 -4.69
CA LYS A 226 13.90 -27.61 -5.38
C LYS A 226 14.21 -29.07 -4.99
N SER A 227 15.42 -29.35 -4.52
CA SER A 227 15.83 -30.69 -4.08
C SER A 227 15.45 -31.00 -2.62
N LEU A 228 15.00 -30.01 -1.84
CA LEU A 228 14.60 -30.21 -0.45
C LEU A 228 13.27 -30.97 -0.35
N PRO A 229 13.15 -31.93 0.60
CA PRO A 229 11.87 -32.56 0.90
C PRO A 229 10.79 -31.54 1.31
N MET A 230 9.56 -31.70 0.79
CA MET A 230 8.44 -30.78 1.06
C MET A 230 8.20 -30.50 2.56
N PRO A 231 8.23 -31.47 3.50
CA PRO A 231 8.03 -31.18 4.92
C PRO A 231 9.09 -30.24 5.52
N ILE A 232 10.33 -30.31 5.01
CA ILE A 232 11.42 -29.42 5.44
C ILE A 232 11.18 -28.03 4.87
N LEU A 233 10.86 -27.94 3.57
CA LEU A 233 10.61 -26.66 2.90
C LEU A 233 9.40 -25.94 3.49
N SER A 234 8.29 -26.64 3.69
CA SER A 234 7.07 -26.08 4.30
C SER A 234 7.30 -25.55 5.72
N LYS A 235 8.29 -26.08 6.46
CA LYS A 235 8.64 -25.59 7.80
C LYS A 235 9.64 -24.45 7.77
N ALA A 236 10.62 -24.50 6.85
CA ALA A 236 11.73 -23.55 6.81
C ALA A 236 11.45 -22.31 5.94
N ALA A 237 10.65 -22.45 4.89
CA ALA A 237 10.29 -21.39 3.95
C ALA A 237 8.90 -21.67 3.33
N PRO A 238 7.81 -21.36 4.06
CA PRO A 238 6.44 -21.65 3.64
C PRO A 238 6.09 -21.08 2.26
N GLU A 239 6.48 -19.84 1.93
CA GLU A 239 6.17 -19.21 0.64
C GLU A 239 6.85 -19.94 -0.52
N ALA A 240 8.09 -20.40 -0.31
CA ALA A 240 8.82 -21.20 -1.28
C ALA A 240 8.18 -22.59 -1.47
N ALA A 241 7.58 -23.15 -0.42
CA ALA A 241 6.85 -24.41 -0.50
C ALA A 241 5.61 -24.28 -1.38
N LEU A 242 4.84 -23.19 -1.25
CA LEU A 242 3.67 -22.91 -2.10
C LEU A 242 4.06 -22.81 -3.58
N LEU A 243 5.14 -22.08 -3.88
CA LEU A 243 5.66 -21.97 -5.24
C LEU A 243 6.04 -23.35 -5.81
N LEU A 244 6.68 -24.21 -5.02
CA LEU A 244 7.08 -25.55 -5.46
C LEU A 244 5.88 -26.48 -5.66
N GLN A 245 4.88 -26.42 -4.79
CA GLN A 245 3.63 -27.17 -4.94
C GLN A 245 2.91 -26.79 -6.24
N TRP A 246 2.86 -25.50 -6.56
CA TRP A 246 2.31 -25.05 -7.82
C TRP A 246 3.13 -25.55 -9.03
N GLN A 247 4.46 -25.47 -8.98
CA GLN A 247 5.30 -26.02 -10.05
C GLN A 247 5.05 -27.52 -10.27
N GLN A 248 4.80 -28.28 -9.19
CA GLN A 248 4.42 -29.69 -9.28
C GLN A 248 3.03 -29.89 -9.87
N MET A 249 2.06 -29.03 -9.54
CA MET A 249 0.72 -29.04 -10.15
C MET A 249 0.81 -28.81 -11.66
N VAL A 250 1.54 -27.78 -12.09
CA VAL A 250 1.78 -27.47 -13.51
C VAL A 250 2.45 -28.65 -14.20
N ARG A 251 3.43 -29.29 -13.56
CA ARG A 251 4.08 -30.49 -14.10
C ARG A 251 3.08 -31.62 -14.35
N ARG A 252 2.23 -31.93 -13.37
CA ARG A 252 1.20 -32.97 -13.53
C ARG A 252 0.24 -32.67 -14.69
N GLN A 253 -0.15 -31.41 -14.87
CA GLN A 253 -0.99 -31.00 -16.00
C GLN A 253 -0.28 -31.25 -17.34
N VAL A 254 0.98 -30.84 -17.45
CA VAL A 254 1.78 -31.04 -18.68
C VAL A 254 1.98 -32.52 -18.98
N ASP A 255 2.34 -33.33 -17.96
CA ASP A 255 2.51 -34.77 -18.12
C ASP A 255 1.21 -35.43 -18.58
N SER A 256 0.06 -34.99 -18.04
CA SER A 256 -1.26 -35.45 -18.47
C SER A 256 -1.54 -35.11 -19.94
N ILE A 257 -1.27 -33.88 -20.39
CA ILE A 257 -1.46 -33.47 -21.79
C ILE A 257 -0.56 -34.30 -22.72
N ILE A 258 0.70 -34.53 -22.36
CA ILE A 258 1.62 -35.37 -23.13
C ILE A 258 1.11 -36.81 -23.20
N ALA A 259 0.63 -37.37 -22.08
CA ALA A 259 0.08 -38.72 -22.04
C ALA A 259 -1.17 -38.86 -22.92
N HIS A 260 -2.14 -37.95 -22.78
CA HIS A 260 -3.34 -37.91 -23.61
C HIS A 260 -3.02 -37.77 -25.11
N ASN A 261 -2.03 -36.95 -25.47
CA ASN A 261 -1.57 -36.83 -26.85
C ASN A 261 -1.00 -38.15 -27.39
N LYS A 262 -0.25 -38.91 -26.58
CA LYS A 262 0.27 -40.24 -26.96
C LYS A 262 -0.86 -41.27 -27.10
N GLU A 263 -1.93 -41.14 -26.32
CA GLU A 263 -3.13 -41.98 -26.42
C GLU A 263 -4.07 -41.58 -27.57
N GLY A 264 -3.75 -40.53 -28.33
CA GLY A 264 -4.62 -39.98 -29.39
C GLY A 264 -5.82 -39.17 -28.89
N LYS A 265 -5.93 -38.91 -27.58
CA LYS A 265 -6.99 -38.09 -26.95
C LYS A 265 -6.61 -36.61 -26.96
N LYS A 266 -6.51 -36.02 -28.16
CA LYS A 266 -6.03 -34.65 -28.34
C LYS A 266 -7.07 -33.60 -27.94
N ALA A 267 -6.67 -32.59 -27.17
CA ALA A 267 -7.53 -31.46 -26.84
C ALA A 267 -7.58 -30.47 -28.02
N SER A 268 -8.73 -30.34 -28.67
CA SER A 268 -8.86 -29.42 -29.82
C SER A 268 -8.80 -27.95 -29.38
N GLY A 269 -8.04 -27.13 -30.12
CA GLY A 269 -8.05 -25.67 -29.97
C GLY A 269 -7.24 -25.12 -28.78
N THR A 270 -6.45 -25.94 -28.07
CA THR A 270 -5.65 -25.50 -26.92
C THR A 270 -4.20 -25.24 -27.32
N ILE A 271 -3.54 -24.32 -26.59
CA ILE A 271 -2.15 -23.91 -26.90
C ILE A 271 -1.19 -25.10 -26.76
N PHE A 272 -1.28 -25.86 -25.66
CA PHE A 272 -0.34 -26.93 -25.38
C PHE A 272 -0.51 -28.14 -26.30
N GLN A 273 -1.74 -28.44 -26.73
CA GLN A 273 -1.95 -29.45 -27.76
C GLN A 273 -1.32 -29.02 -29.09
N ALA A 274 -1.49 -27.76 -29.48
CA ALA A 274 -0.90 -27.24 -30.71
C ALA A 274 0.63 -27.18 -30.69
N LEU A 275 1.24 -26.91 -29.54
CA LEU A 275 2.70 -26.99 -29.39
C LEU A 275 3.20 -28.42 -29.64
N LEU A 276 2.51 -29.43 -29.09
CA LEU A 276 2.82 -30.84 -29.32
C LEU A 276 2.65 -31.26 -30.79
N ASP A 277 1.62 -30.72 -31.46
CA ASP A 277 1.30 -31.02 -32.86
C ASP A 277 2.11 -30.20 -33.89
N SER A 278 2.80 -29.15 -33.46
CA SER A 278 3.58 -28.25 -34.34
C SER A 278 4.83 -28.90 -34.94
N ASP A 279 5.46 -28.22 -35.90
CA ASP A 279 6.76 -28.65 -36.48
C ASP A 279 7.98 -28.29 -35.59
N LEU A 280 7.75 -27.96 -34.31
CA LEU A 280 8.84 -27.68 -33.39
C LEU A 280 9.77 -28.91 -33.22
N PRO A 281 11.09 -28.71 -33.04
CA PRO A 281 12.01 -29.80 -32.77
C PRO A 281 11.59 -30.63 -31.54
N PRO A 282 11.92 -31.94 -31.47
CA PRO A 282 11.54 -32.78 -30.33
C PRO A 282 11.93 -32.20 -28.96
N ALA A 283 13.12 -31.59 -28.85
CA ALA A 283 13.60 -30.94 -27.63
C ALA A 283 12.69 -29.79 -27.15
N GLU A 284 11.91 -29.16 -28.04
CA GLU A 284 10.95 -28.11 -27.68
C GLU A 284 9.60 -28.65 -27.19
N LYS A 285 9.40 -29.98 -27.23
CA LYS A 285 8.18 -30.68 -26.83
C LYS A 285 8.35 -31.53 -25.57
N GLU A 286 9.53 -31.48 -24.96
CA GLU A 286 9.84 -32.21 -23.72
C GLU A 286 9.07 -31.66 -22.51
N ALA A 287 8.82 -32.53 -21.52
CA ALA A 287 7.99 -32.20 -20.37
C ALA A 287 8.54 -31.01 -19.56
N ASP A 288 9.85 -30.96 -19.30
CA ASP A 288 10.47 -29.85 -18.56
C ASP A 288 10.34 -28.51 -19.32
N ARG A 289 10.47 -28.56 -20.65
CA ARG A 289 10.32 -27.39 -21.51
C ARG A 289 8.88 -26.86 -21.49
N LEU A 290 7.91 -27.76 -21.60
CA LEU A 290 6.49 -27.41 -21.57
C LEU A 290 6.04 -26.97 -20.18
N GLN A 291 6.59 -27.56 -19.11
CA GLN A 291 6.37 -27.12 -17.73
C GLN A 291 6.79 -25.65 -17.53
N ASP A 292 7.99 -25.29 -17.99
CA ASP A 292 8.46 -23.91 -17.89
C ASP A 292 7.61 -22.95 -18.75
N GLU A 293 7.15 -23.38 -19.94
CA GLU A 293 6.21 -22.58 -20.74
C GLU A 293 4.91 -22.33 -19.99
N ALA A 294 4.32 -23.41 -19.46
CA ALA A 294 3.06 -23.43 -18.75
C ALA A 294 3.11 -22.51 -17.52
N GLN A 295 4.18 -22.62 -16.74
CA GLN A 295 4.42 -21.77 -15.57
C GLN A 295 4.41 -20.29 -15.94
N THR A 296 5.17 -19.90 -16.96
CA THR A 296 5.25 -18.47 -17.36
C THR A 296 3.97 -17.96 -18.00
N MET A 297 3.28 -18.78 -18.79
CA MET A 297 2.04 -18.42 -19.48
C MET A 297 0.88 -18.20 -18.50
N VAL A 298 0.67 -19.16 -17.60
CA VAL A 298 -0.40 -19.10 -16.59
C VAL A 298 -0.12 -18.02 -15.53
N GLY A 299 1.14 -17.90 -15.09
CA GLY A 299 1.54 -16.84 -14.16
C GLY A 299 1.35 -15.44 -14.75
N ALA A 300 1.76 -15.23 -16.01
CA ALA A 300 1.61 -13.94 -16.68
C ALA A 300 0.15 -13.61 -17.01
N GLY A 301 -0.65 -14.59 -17.46
CA GLY A 301 -2.04 -14.37 -17.85
C GLY A 301 -3.00 -14.09 -16.69
N SER A 302 -2.64 -14.47 -15.46
CA SER A 302 -3.49 -14.25 -14.28
C SER A 302 -3.28 -12.87 -13.64
N GLU A 303 -2.13 -12.64 -12.99
CA GLU A 303 -1.91 -11.45 -12.15
C GLU A 303 -1.99 -10.12 -12.93
N THR A 304 -1.45 -10.02 -14.15
CA THR A 304 -1.32 -8.71 -14.82
C THR A 304 -2.66 -8.11 -15.22
N THR A 305 -3.56 -8.94 -15.77
CA THR A 305 -4.89 -8.47 -16.18
C THR A 305 -5.76 -8.20 -14.95
N ALA A 306 -5.69 -9.09 -13.95
CA ALA A 306 -6.41 -8.93 -12.69
C ALA A 306 -6.05 -7.62 -11.99
N LYS A 307 -4.75 -7.31 -11.90
CA LYS A 307 -4.27 -6.07 -11.29
C LYS A 307 -4.73 -4.81 -12.03
N THR A 308 -4.76 -4.86 -13.35
CA THR A 308 -5.25 -3.73 -14.16
C THR A 308 -6.75 -3.51 -13.90
N LEU A 309 -7.54 -4.59 -13.88
CA LEU A 309 -8.96 -4.53 -13.49
C LEU A 309 -9.15 -3.96 -12.09
N THR A 310 -8.35 -4.40 -11.11
CA THR A 310 -8.39 -3.87 -9.74
C THR A 310 -8.15 -2.36 -9.69
N ILE A 311 -7.10 -1.88 -10.36
CA ILE A 311 -6.74 -0.45 -10.38
C ILE A 311 -7.86 0.36 -11.04
N ILE A 312 -8.36 -0.08 -12.20
CA ILE A 312 -9.47 0.60 -12.90
C ILE A 312 -10.70 0.68 -12.01
N THR A 313 -11.12 -0.45 -11.44
CA THR A 313 -12.31 -0.50 -10.58
C THR A 313 -12.14 0.40 -9.37
N PHE A 314 -11.01 0.32 -8.64
CA PHE A 314 -10.75 1.16 -7.47
C PHE A 314 -10.93 2.67 -7.78
N TYR A 315 -10.28 3.17 -8.83
CA TYR A 315 -10.35 4.60 -9.18
C TYR A 315 -11.72 5.04 -9.70
N LEU A 316 -12.42 4.18 -10.44
CA LEU A 316 -13.80 4.47 -10.85
C LEU A 316 -14.74 4.54 -9.64
N LEU A 317 -14.53 3.71 -8.61
CA LEU A 317 -15.34 3.76 -7.39
C LEU A 317 -15.06 4.99 -6.52
N GLN A 318 -13.85 5.57 -6.62
CA GLN A 318 -13.51 6.85 -5.97
C GLN A 318 -14.16 8.06 -6.67
N ASP A 319 -14.39 8.00 -7.99
CA ASP A 319 -15.03 9.07 -8.76
C ASP A 319 -16.31 8.58 -9.46
N ARG A 320 -17.43 8.77 -8.76
CA ARG A 320 -18.76 8.40 -9.24
C ARG A 320 -19.15 9.06 -10.56
N LYS A 321 -18.62 10.25 -10.88
CA LYS A 321 -18.90 10.92 -12.17
C LYS A 321 -18.23 10.16 -13.32
N LYS A 322 -16.97 9.76 -13.15
CA LYS A 322 -16.26 8.94 -14.14
C LYS A 322 -16.90 7.58 -14.32
N LEU A 323 -17.32 6.94 -13.23
CA LEU A 323 -18.05 5.68 -13.28
C LEU A 323 -19.39 5.82 -14.02
N GLN A 324 -20.18 6.85 -13.71
CA GLN A 324 -21.46 7.06 -14.37
C GLN A 324 -21.29 7.30 -15.87
N ARG A 325 -20.33 8.14 -16.26
CA ARG A 325 -20.00 8.37 -17.68
C ARG A 325 -19.66 7.06 -18.42
N LEU A 326 -18.89 6.17 -17.77
CA LEU A 326 -18.58 4.86 -18.34
C LEU A 326 -19.83 3.98 -18.46
N ARG A 327 -20.68 3.95 -17.42
CA ARG A 327 -21.94 3.21 -17.44
C ARG A 327 -22.88 3.70 -18.53
N ASP A 328 -22.98 5.01 -18.73
CA ASP A 328 -23.80 5.61 -19.78
C ASP A 328 -23.33 5.16 -21.16
N GLU A 329 -22.02 5.23 -21.44
CA GLU A 329 -21.44 4.73 -22.70
C GLU A 329 -21.67 3.23 -22.90
N LEU A 330 -21.47 2.43 -21.84
CA LEU A 330 -21.72 0.99 -21.88
C LEU A 330 -23.20 0.67 -22.11
N SER A 331 -24.13 1.45 -21.57
CA SER A 331 -25.58 1.23 -21.69
C SER A 331 -26.08 1.35 -23.13
N ALA A 332 -25.39 2.15 -23.95
CA ALA A 332 -25.70 2.34 -25.37
C ALA A 332 -25.42 1.08 -26.22
N VAL A 333 -24.66 0.11 -25.70
CA VAL A 333 -24.38 -1.17 -26.37
C VAL A 333 -25.39 -2.22 -25.90
N ALA A 334 -26.11 -2.83 -26.86
CA ALA A 334 -27.10 -3.86 -26.59
C ALA A 334 -26.46 -5.15 -26.03
N VAL A 335 -27.04 -5.70 -24.95
CA VAL A 335 -26.60 -6.96 -24.33
C VAL A 335 -27.59 -8.05 -24.74
N LEU A 336 -27.33 -8.71 -25.87
CA LEU A 336 -27.93 -9.98 -26.37
C LEU A 336 -29.31 -9.93 -27.09
N PRO A 337 -29.64 -10.94 -27.95
CA PRO A 337 -28.78 -11.87 -28.69
C PRO A 337 -28.91 -11.68 -30.22
N GLY A 338 -27.83 -11.31 -30.89
CA GLY A 338 -27.67 -11.48 -32.34
C GLY A 338 -26.84 -12.75 -32.64
N PRO A 339 -26.93 -13.32 -33.85
CA PRO A 339 -26.14 -14.49 -34.22
C PRO A 339 -24.64 -14.13 -34.22
N GLU A 340 -23.85 -14.93 -33.49
CA GLU A 340 -22.38 -15.01 -33.51
C GLU A 340 -21.56 -13.69 -33.31
N GLU A 341 -21.01 -13.51 -32.09
CA GLU A 341 -19.72 -12.85 -31.81
C GLU A 341 -19.49 -11.39 -32.26
N GLU A 342 -20.32 -10.43 -31.81
CA GLU A 342 -20.06 -9.00 -32.02
C GLU A 342 -19.85 -8.16 -30.75
N PHE A 343 -20.07 -8.69 -29.54
CA PHE A 343 -20.07 -7.85 -28.34
C PHE A 343 -18.68 -7.28 -28.03
N LEU A 344 -17.62 -8.09 -28.10
CA LEU A 344 -16.25 -7.58 -27.94
C LEU A 344 -15.91 -6.54 -29.02
N THR A 345 -16.32 -6.77 -30.27
CA THR A 345 -16.10 -5.84 -31.39
C THR A 345 -16.81 -4.51 -31.18
N GLN A 346 -18.00 -4.50 -30.58
CA GLN A 346 -18.71 -3.28 -30.22
C GLN A 346 -18.01 -2.53 -29.08
N LEU A 347 -17.56 -3.25 -28.04
CA LEU A 347 -16.78 -2.67 -26.93
C LEU A 347 -15.45 -2.07 -27.40
N ASP A 348 -14.80 -2.69 -28.40
CA ASP A 348 -13.58 -2.17 -29.02
C ASP A 348 -13.74 -0.75 -29.59
N GLN A 349 -14.96 -0.34 -29.98
CA GLN A 349 -15.24 0.97 -30.57
C GLN A 349 -15.57 2.06 -29.54
N LEU A 350 -15.76 1.71 -28.27
CA LEU A 350 -16.18 2.66 -27.24
C LEU A 350 -15.00 3.56 -26.81
N PRO A 351 -15.04 4.87 -27.09
CA PRO A 351 -13.90 5.75 -26.84
C PRO A 351 -13.57 5.90 -25.35
N TYR A 352 -14.57 6.05 -24.49
CA TYR A 352 -14.32 6.29 -23.06
C TYR A 352 -13.91 5.01 -22.32
N LEU A 353 -14.48 3.85 -22.64
CA LEU A 353 -14.00 2.54 -22.14
C LEU A 353 -12.52 2.32 -22.50
N ASN A 354 -12.13 2.59 -23.75
CA ASN A 354 -10.74 2.45 -24.17
C ASN A 354 -9.81 3.46 -23.46
N ALA A 355 -10.29 4.67 -23.20
CA ALA A 355 -9.57 5.67 -22.44
C ALA A 355 -9.38 5.26 -20.97
N VAL A 356 -10.41 4.70 -20.34
CA VAL A 356 -10.38 4.13 -18.98
C VAL A 356 -9.37 2.99 -18.90
N ILE A 357 -9.39 2.07 -19.86
CA ILE A 357 -8.42 0.95 -19.92
C ILE A 357 -7.00 1.47 -20.13
N SER A 358 -6.81 2.45 -21.01
CA SER A 358 -5.49 3.04 -21.26
C SER A 358 -4.94 3.70 -20.00
N GLU A 359 -5.77 4.45 -19.27
CA GLU A 359 -5.34 5.07 -18.02
C GLU A 359 -5.07 4.05 -16.90
N GLY A 360 -5.88 3.00 -16.82
CA GLY A 360 -5.63 1.87 -15.92
C GLY A 360 -4.30 1.17 -16.22
N LEU A 361 -4.01 0.89 -17.50
CA LEU A 361 -2.74 0.31 -17.93
C LEU A 361 -1.55 1.23 -17.65
N ARG A 362 -1.71 2.55 -17.78
CA ARG A 362 -0.69 3.54 -17.46
C ARG A 362 -0.30 3.43 -15.99
N LEU A 363 -1.29 3.45 -15.09
CA LEU A 363 -1.11 3.39 -13.62
C LEU A 363 -0.77 1.99 -13.09
N MET A 364 -1.09 0.93 -13.84
CA MET A 364 -0.63 -0.43 -13.56
C MET A 364 0.83 -0.66 -14.01
N HIS A 365 1.30 0.10 -15.00
CA HIS A 365 2.65 0.08 -15.58
C HIS A 365 3.11 -1.21 -16.29
N GLY A 366 2.32 -2.27 -16.24
CA GLY A 366 2.74 -3.59 -16.71
C GLY A 366 3.86 -4.14 -15.82
N VAL A 367 4.98 -4.49 -16.44
CA VAL A 367 6.21 -4.84 -15.74
C VAL A 367 6.91 -3.55 -15.30
N THR A 368 7.07 -3.34 -13.99
CA THR A 368 7.76 -2.19 -13.41
C THR A 368 9.28 -2.39 -13.41
N THR A 369 9.73 -3.63 -13.23
CA THR A 369 11.16 -3.98 -13.27
C THR A 369 11.73 -3.71 -14.66
N ARG A 370 12.95 -3.18 -14.69
CA ARG A 370 13.73 -2.96 -15.92
C ARG A 370 13.87 -4.24 -16.75
N LEU A 371 13.76 -4.13 -18.07
CA LEU A 371 13.80 -5.27 -19.01
C LEU A 371 15.06 -5.23 -19.89
N PRO A 372 16.25 -5.62 -19.39
CA PRO A 372 17.50 -5.44 -20.13
C PRO A 372 17.53 -6.17 -21.48
N ARG A 373 18.08 -5.49 -22.48
CA ARG A 373 18.37 -6.00 -23.82
C ARG A 373 19.84 -5.85 -24.14
N VAL A 374 20.38 -6.80 -24.89
CA VAL A 374 21.77 -6.84 -25.32
C VAL A 374 21.78 -6.73 -26.84
N ALA A 375 22.45 -5.69 -27.35
CA ALA A 375 22.73 -5.53 -28.77
C ALA A 375 24.15 -6.01 -29.07
N HIS A 376 24.37 -6.56 -30.27
CA HIS A 376 25.70 -7.01 -30.73
C HIS A 376 26.44 -5.94 -31.55
N GLU A 377 25.82 -4.77 -31.70
CA GLU A 377 26.42 -3.57 -32.26
C GLU A 377 26.60 -2.48 -31.19
N VAL A 378 27.41 -1.46 -31.51
CA VAL A 378 27.50 -0.24 -30.69
C VAL A 378 26.17 0.51 -30.76
N ILE A 379 25.61 0.86 -29.61
CA ILE A 379 24.38 1.64 -29.51
C ILE A 379 24.74 3.10 -29.22
N LYS A 380 24.36 4.01 -30.10
CA LYS A 380 24.59 5.45 -29.92
C LYS A 380 23.42 6.08 -29.15
N TYR A 381 23.71 6.70 -28.02
CA TYR A 381 22.77 7.51 -27.25
C TYR A 381 23.34 8.91 -27.04
N LYS A 382 22.83 9.90 -27.79
CA LYS A 382 23.36 11.27 -27.80
C LYS A 382 24.89 11.25 -28.06
N GLN A 383 25.70 11.77 -27.15
CA GLN A 383 27.17 11.77 -27.23
C GLN A 383 27.83 10.44 -26.80
N TRP A 384 27.06 9.48 -26.31
CA TRP A 384 27.59 8.23 -25.76
C TRP A 384 27.55 7.11 -26.78
N ASP A 385 28.71 6.47 -26.99
CA ASP A 385 28.79 5.19 -27.71
C ASP A 385 28.76 4.06 -26.68
N ILE A 386 27.65 3.33 -26.60
CA ILE A 386 27.50 2.18 -25.70
C ILE A 386 28.11 0.94 -26.38
N PRO A 387 29.13 0.30 -25.79
CA PRO A 387 29.79 -0.84 -26.40
C PRO A 387 28.83 -1.99 -26.71
N ALA A 388 29.11 -2.72 -27.80
CA ALA A 388 28.41 -3.96 -28.11
C ALA A 388 28.46 -4.94 -26.93
N ASN A 389 27.42 -5.77 -26.81
CA ASN A 389 27.21 -6.74 -25.74
C ASN A 389 27.00 -6.14 -24.34
N THR A 390 26.70 -4.84 -24.25
CA THR A 390 26.28 -4.19 -23.00
C THR A 390 24.77 -4.37 -22.79
N PRO A 391 24.32 -4.88 -21.63
CA PRO A 391 22.93 -4.82 -21.22
C PRO A 391 22.46 -3.37 -21.05
N ILE A 392 21.40 -2.99 -21.76
CA ILE A 392 20.75 -1.69 -21.67
C ILE A 392 19.29 -1.88 -21.29
N SER A 393 18.79 -1.10 -20.33
CA SER A 393 17.41 -1.18 -19.87
C SER A 393 16.76 0.19 -19.64
N GLN A 394 15.42 0.19 -19.63
CA GLN A 394 14.57 1.25 -19.09
C GLN A 394 13.45 0.64 -18.25
N CYS A 395 12.87 1.41 -17.33
CA CYS A 395 11.66 1.04 -16.59
C CYS A 395 10.42 1.71 -17.19
N ASN A 396 9.35 0.93 -17.41
CA ASN A 396 8.06 1.45 -17.88
C ASN A 396 7.47 2.49 -16.92
N TYR A 397 7.65 2.27 -15.61
CA TYR A 397 7.22 3.19 -14.56
C TYR A 397 7.70 4.64 -14.83
N PHE A 398 8.95 4.81 -15.24
CA PHE A 398 9.49 6.15 -15.52
C PHE A 398 8.88 6.83 -16.73
N VAL A 399 8.39 6.06 -17.72
CA VAL A 399 7.71 6.62 -18.91
C VAL A 399 6.31 7.08 -18.52
N HIS A 400 5.56 6.24 -17.82
CA HIS A 400 4.17 6.52 -17.45
C HIS A 400 4.02 7.56 -16.33
N MET A 401 5.06 7.76 -15.53
CA MET A 401 5.11 8.76 -14.45
C MET A 401 5.87 10.03 -14.85
N ASP A 402 6.24 10.18 -16.12
CA ASP A 402 6.89 11.40 -16.60
C ASP A 402 5.86 12.54 -16.72
N PRO A 403 5.92 13.60 -15.88
CA PRO A 403 4.95 14.69 -15.92
C PRO A 403 5.04 15.51 -17.21
N THR A 404 6.12 15.39 -17.98
CA THR A 404 6.24 16.05 -19.30
C THR A 404 5.44 15.36 -20.39
N ILE A 405 5.12 14.07 -20.20
CA ILE A 405 4.30 13.26 -21.12
C ILE A 405 2.87 13.15 -20.56
N PHE A 406 2.75 12.88 -19.27
CA PHE A 406 1.48 12.71 -18.56
C PHE A 406 1.38 13.74 -17.43
N PRO A 407 0.84 14.95 -17.68
CA PRO A 407 0.56 15.92 -16.62
C PRO A 407 -0.31 15.30 -15.52
N ASP A 408 -0.04 15.64 -14.26
CA ASP A 408 -0.65 15.04 -13.08
C ASP A 408 -0.59 13.50 -13.12
N PRO A 409 0.62 12.91 -13.17
CA PRO A 409 0.80 11.49 -13.48
C PRO A 409 0.23 10.54 -12.42
N PHE A 410 -0.07 11.02 -11.22
CA PHE A 410 -0.66 10.21 -10.15
C PHE A 410 -2.19 10.11 -10.24
N ASP A 411 -2.83 11.00 -10.99
CA ASP A 411 -4.30 11.05 -11.08
C ASP A 411 -4.83 10.10 -12.15
N PHE A 412 -5.98 9.48 -11.86
CA PHE A 412 -6.72 8.65 -12.83
C PHE A 412 -7.57 9.56 -13.73
N LEU A 413 -7.02 9.92 -14.90
CA LEU A 413 -7.65 10.84 -15.85
C LEU A 413 -7.82 10.20 -17.24
N PRO A 414 -8.87 9.39 -17.47
CA PRO A 414 -9.18 8.83 -18.79
C PRO A 414 -9.27 9.87 -19.91
N GLU A 415 -9.80 11.06 -19.60
CA GLU A 415 -10.00 12.16 -20.54
C GLU A 415 -8.75 12.52 -21.34
N ARG A 416 -7.54 12.38 -20.74
CA ARG A 416 -6.28 12.71 -21.41
C ARG A 416 -6.08 11.96 -22.73
N TRP A 417 -6.59 10.74 -22.83
CA TRP A 417 -6.45 9.89 -24.02
C TRP A 417 -7.37 10.34 -25.16
N ILE A 418 -8.53 10.89 -24.81
CA ILE A 418 -9.48 11.46 -25.77
C ILE A 418 -8.96 12.81 -26.25
N ASP A 419 -8.61 13.69 -25.31
CA ASP A 419 -8.12 15.04 -25.58
C ASP A 419 -6.85 15.01 -26.44
N ALA A 420 -5.91 14.09 -26.16
CA ALA A 420 -4.70 13.92 -26.95
C ALA A 420 -5.01 13.56 -28.40
N LYS A 421 -5.95 12.63 -28.61
CA LYS A 421 -6.37 12.22 -29.95
C LYS A 421 -7.02 13.37 -30.72
N GLU A 422 -7.82 14.19 -30.06
CA GLU A 422 -8.46 15.38 -30.67
C GLU A 422 -7.43 16.46 -31.04
N LYS A 423 -6.38 16.63 -30.23
CA LYS A 423 -5.27 17.57 -30.49
C LYS A 423 -4.25 17.05 -31.50
N GLY A 424 -4.30 15.75 -31.84
CA GLY A 424 -3.32 15.10 -32.71
C GLY A 424 -2.02 14.68 -31.99
N ASP A 425 -2.01 14.71 -30.67
CA ASP A 425 -0.91 14.21 -29.84
C ASP A 425 -0.92 12.67 -29.84
N ARG A 426 0.27 12.06 -29.89
CA ARG A 426 0.42 10.60 -29.99
C ARG A 426 0.81 9.97 -28.66
N LEU A 427 -0.04 10.10 -27.64
CA LEU A 427 0.21 9.53 -26.30
C LEU A 427 0.38 7.99 -26.33
N GLU A 428 -0.22 7.30 -27.31
CA GLU A 428 -0.11 5.85 -27.48
C GLU A 428 1.34 5.41 -27.75
N LYS A 429 2.20 6.32 -28.24
CA LYS A 429 3.64 6.07 -28.36
C LYS A 429 4.27 5.77 -27.00
N TYR A 430 3.82 6.43 -25.95
CA TYR A 430 4.35 6.31 -24.59
C TYR A 430 3.60 5.29 -23.73
N MET A 431 2.55 4.66 -24.25
CA MET A 431 1.95 3.49 -23.64
C MET A 431 2.88 2.27 -23.83
N VAL A 432 3.60 1.91 -22.77
CA VAL A 432 4.62 0.85 -22.80
C VAL A 432 4.34 -0.31 -21.84
N SER A 433 3.14 -0.40 -21.25
CA SER A 433 2.76 -1.49 -20.31
C SER A 433 2.95 -2.90 -20.89
N PHE A 434 2.86 -3.06 -22.20
CA PHE A 434 3.08 -4.33 -22.90
C PHE A 434 4.51 -4.49 -23.47
N SER A 435 5.42 -3.58 -23.13
CA SER A 435 6.71 -3.38 -23.78
C SER A 435 6.56 -3.18 -25.31
N ARG A 436 7.66 -3.26 -26.06
CA ARG A 436 7.69 -3.08 -27.52
C ARG A 436 8.61 -4.06 -28.22
N GLY A 437 8.53 -4.06 -29.55
CA GLY A 437 9.44 -4.79 -30.42
C GLY A 437 9.20 -6.29 -30.42
N SER A 438 10.25 -7.04 -30.82
CA SER A 438 10.15 -8.50 -31.01
C SER A 438 9.88 -9.31 -29.75
N ARG A 439 10.00 -8.68 -28.57
CA ARG A 439 9.80 -9.30 -27.24
C ARG A 439 8.58 -8.73 -26.51
N GLN A 440 7.72 -7.98 -27.19
CA GLN A 440 6.48 -7.45 -26.62
C GLN A 440 5.55 -8.57 -26.11
N CYS A 441 4.64 -8.21 -25.20
CA CYS A 441 3.67 -9.12 -24.62
C CYS A 441 2.97 -9.96 -25.70
N VAL A 442 2.83 -11.28 -25.45
CA VAL A 442 2.06 -12.15 -26.34
C VAL A 442 0.57 -12.01 -26.13
N GLY A 443 0.14 -11.92 -24.87
CA GLY A 443 -1.26 -11.90 -24.45
C GLY A 443 -1.96 -10.55 -24.59
N ILE A 444 -1.40 -9.57 -25.29
CA ILE A 444 -1.96 -8.20 -25.36
C ILE A 444 -3.43 -8.19 -25.78
N ASN A 445 -3.80 -8.96 -26.82
CA ASN A 445 -5.17 -9.02 -27.31
C ASN A 445 -6.12 -9.70 -26.29
N LEU A 446 -5.65 -10.76 -25.64
CA LEU A 446 -6.42 -11.47 -24.63
C LEU A 446 -6.69 -10.58 -23.40
N ALA A 447 -5.67 -9.87 -22.92
CA ALA A 447 -5.80 -8.92 -21.81
C ALA A 447 -6.82 -7.82 -22.13
N TYR A 448 -6.77 -7.23 -23.33
CA TYR A 448 -7.77 -6.24 -23.74
C TYR A 448 -9.20 -6.80 -23.79
N ALA A 449 -9.37 -8.03 -24.30
CA ALA A 449 -10.67 -8.69 -24.34
C ALA A 449 -11.23 -8.94 -22.93
N GLU A 450 -10.41 -9.51 -22.03
CA GLU A 450 -10.75 -9.72 -20.63
C GLU A 450 -11.14 -8.41 -19.93
N MET A 451 -10.35 -7.34 -20.11
CA MET A 451 -10.64 -6.04 -19.51
C MET A 451 -11.97 -5.45 -20.00
N ARG A 452 -12.18 -5.41 -21.32
CA ARG A 452 -13.41 -4.85 -21.91
C ARG A 452 -14.65 -5.61 -21.45
N LEU A 453 -14.64 -6.94 -21.58
CA LEU A 453 -15.78 -7.78 -21.23
C LEU A 453 -16.07 -7.72 -19.73
N THR A 454 -15.04 -7.79 -18.89
CA THR A 454 -15.23 -7.76 -17.42
C THR A 454 -15.80 -6.43 -16.96
N LEU A 455 -15.20 -5.30 -17.38
CA LEU A 455 -15.70 -3.97 -17.00
C LEU A 455 -17.13 -3.76 -17.50
N ALA A 456 -17.41 -4.14 -18.75
CA ALA A 456 -18.74 -3.99 -19.33
C ALA A 456 -19.80 -4.82 -18.57
N MET A 457 -19.50 -6.08 -18.24
CA MET A 457 -20.48 -6.97 -17.61
C MET A 457 -20.66 -6.70 -16.12
N VAL A 458 -19.58 -6.40 -15.39
CA VAL A 458 -19.63 -6.15 -13.94
C VAL A 458 -20.22 -4.77 -13.64
N LEU A 459 -19.70 -3.70 -14.26
CA LEU A 459 -20.11 -2.34 -13.89
C LEU A 459 -21.52 -1.96 -14.34
N ARG A 460 -22.11 -2.70 -15.30
CA ARG A 460 -23.52 -2.55 -15.70
C ARG A 460 -24.51 -3.23 -14.74
N ARG A 461 -24.06 -4.22 -13.98
CA ARG A 461 -24.94 -5.10 -13.19
C ARG A 461 -24.89 -4.80 -11.69
N PHE A 462 -23.77 -4.25 -11.21
CA PHE A 462 -23.54 -4.09 -9.78
C PHE A 462 -23.25 -2.63 -9.42
N GLU A 463 -23.85 -2.20 -8.31
CA GLU A 463 -23.42 -1.02 -7.56
C GLU A 463 -22.38 -1.46 -6.54
N LEU A 464 -21.13 -1.05 -6.76
CA LEU A 464 -20.00 -1.38 -5.90
C LEU A 464 -19.53 -0.12 -5.17
N GLU A 465 -18.94 -0.30 -4.00
CA GLU A 465 -18.25 0.74 -3.25
C GLU A 465 -16.95 0.19 -2.65
N ASN A 466 -15.95 1.05 -2.48
CA ASN A 466 -14.74 0.67 -1.78
C ASN A 466 -15.05 0.52 -0.29
N TYR A 467 -14.61 -0.58 0.30
CA TYR A 467 -14.72 -0.84 1.73
C TYR A 467 -13.31 -0.80 2.34
N GLU A 468 -13.04 0.16 3.23
CA GLU A 468 -11.75 0.33 3.92
C GLU A 468 -10.52 0.38 2.97
N THR A 469 -10.71 0.78 1.70
CA THR A 469 -9.65 0.81 0.69
C THR A 469 -9.32 2.24 0.30
N THR A 470 -8.04 2.59 0.41
CA THR A 470 -7.47 3.90 0.10
C THR A 470 -6.54 3.83 -1.11
N VAL A 471 -6.01 4.98 -1.55
CA VAL A 471 -5.06 5.01 -2.67
C VAL A 471 -3.74 4.29 -2.34
N GLU A 472 -3.36 4.20 -1.06
CA GLU A 472 -2.12 3.51 -0.65
C GLU A 472 -2.23 1.99 -0.83
N ASP A 473 -3.45 1.44 -0.81
CA ASP A 473 -3.71 0.01 -1.03
C ASP A 473 -3.50 -0.42 -2.50
N VAL A 474 -3.47 0.54 -3.43
CA VAL A 474 -3.23 0.29 -4.87
C VAL A 474 -1.96 0.95 -5.41
N ARG A 475 -1.42 1.95 -4.71
CA ARG A 475 -0.20 2.66 -5.12
C ARG A 475 0.99 1.74 -5.04
N ILE A 476 1.83 1.75 -6.08
CA ILE A 476 3.05 0.95 -6.12
C ILE A 476 4.09 1.53 -5.16
N ALA A 477 4.58 0.68 -4.26
CA ALA A 477 5.64 0.99 -3.32
C ALA A 477 6.80 -0.01 -3.35
N ARG A 478 6.64 -1.19 -3.98
CA ARG A 478 7.73 -2.14 -4.26
C ARG A 478 7.70 -2.69 -5.68
N ASP A 479 8.88 -2.97 -6.22
CA ASP A 479 9.06 -3.58 -7.54
C ASP A 479 9.42 -5.08 -7.40
N TYR A 480 8.43 -5.96 -7.58
CA TYR A 480 8.60 -7.41 -7.56
C TYR A 480 8.28 -7.98 -8.95
N PHE A 481 8.99 -7.52 -9.98
CA PHE A 481 8.65 -7.73 -11.40
C PHE A 481 7.45 -6.88 -11.85
N VAL A 482 6.32 -7.00 -11.16
CA VAL A 482 5.20 -6.07 -11.22
C VAL A 482 5.18 -5.19 -9.98
N GLY A 483 4.66 -3.98 -10.11
CA GLY A 483 4.58 -3.05 -8.98
C GLY A 483 3.57 -3.56 -7.97
N VAL A 484 3.92 -3.61 -6.69
CA VAL A 484 3.02 -3.98 -5.59
C VAL A 484 2.95 -2.84 -4.57
N PRO A 485 1.83 -2.67 -3.86
CA PRO A 485 1.76 -1.74 -2.73
C PRO A 485 2.69 -2.18 -1.60
N GLU A 486 2.86 -1.33 -0.58
CA GLU A 486 3.62 -1.75 0.60
C GLU A 486 3.01 -3.05 1.16
N PRO A 487 3.81 -4.09 1.47
CA PRO A 487 3.33 -5.31 2.10
C PRO A 487 2.67 -4.91 3.41
N ALA A 488 1.35 -4.96 3.42
CA ALA A 488 0.56 -4.44 4.51
C ALA A 488 0.93 -2.99 4.89
N CYS A 489 0.80 -2.04 3.96
CA CYS A 489 -0.01 -0.86 4.35
C CYS A 489 -1.43 -1.39 4.58
N LYS A 490 -1.63 -2.12 5.68
CA LYS A 490 -2.97 -2.23 6.19
C LYS A 490 -3.24 -0.80 6.64
N THR A 491 -4.06 -0.07 5.91
CA THR A 491 -4.97 0.83 6.61
C THR A 491 -5.83 -0.12 7.43
N VAL A 492 -5.33 -0.51 8.61
CA VAL A 492 -6.09 -1.46 9.41
C VAL A 492 -7.20 -0.64 10.02
N HIS A 493 -8.41 -1.13 9.91
CA HIS A 493 -9.57 -0.46 10.45
C HIS A 493 -9.95 -1.10 11.77
N VAL A 494 -10.20 -0.25 12.76
CA VAL A 494 -10.91 -0.62 13.99
C VAL A 494 -12.32 -0.08 13.86
N GLY A 495 -13.27 -0.97 13.58
CA GLY A 495 -14.67 -0.60 13.34
C GLY A 495 -15.46 -0.40 14.64
N ARG A 496 -16.66 0.18 14.52
CA ARG A 496 -17.54 0.53 15.66
C ARG A 496 -17.91 -0.64 16.59
N HIS A 497 -17.78 -1.88 16.13
CA HIS A 497 -18.08 -3.09 16.90
C HIS A 497 -16.90 -3.54 17.78
N GLN A 498 -15.69 -3.05 17.53
CA GLN A 498 -14.48 -3.38 18.27
C GLN A 498 -14.27 -2.36 19.41
N LYS A 499 -15.33 -2.17 20.19
CA LYS A 499 -15.39 -1.24 21.32
C LYS A 499 -15.37 -1.96 22.66
N HIS A 500 -14.85 -1.29 23.67
CA HIS A 500 -14.89 -1.73 25.06
C HIS A 500 -15.05 -0.52 25.99
N LEU A 501 -15.38 -0.77 27.25
CA LEU A 501 -15.73 0.24 28.27
C LEU A 501 -14.75 0.22 29.45
N LYS A 502 -13.57 -0.40 29.27
CA LYS A 502 -12.63 -0.59 30.37
C LYS A 502 -11.18 -0.68 29.91
N TRP A 503 -10.30 0.00 30.63
CA TRP A 503 -8.87 -0.23 30.51
C TRP A 503 -8.48 -1.51 31.27
N SER A 504 -7.86 -2.45 30.57
CA SER A 504 -7.23 -3.62 31.18
C SER A 504 -6.14 -4.16 30.26
N LYS A 505 -5.01 -4.56 30.84
CA LYS A 505 -3.92 -5.22 30.10
C LYS A 505 -4.23 -6.66 29.70
N ASP A 506 -5.29 -7.23 30.28
CA ASP A 506 -5.75 -8.59 29.99
C ASP A 506 -6.79 -8.60 28.85
N GLU A 507 -7.21 -7.43 28.34
CA GLU A 507 -8.07 -7.35 27.15
C GLU A 507 -7.33 -7.84 25.90
N PRO A 508 -7.91 -8.79 25.14
CA PRO A 508 -7.27 -9.29 23.93
C PRO A 508 -7.20 -8.17 22.88
N PRO A 509 -6.06 -7.97 22.22
CA PRO A 509 -5.97 -6.96 21.18
C PRO A 509 -6.83 -7.35 19.98
N VAL A 510 -7.63 -6.40 19.49
CA VAL A 510 -8.44 -6.57 18.27
C VAL A 510 -7.59 -6.44 17.00
N LEU A 511 -6.38 -5.89 17.16
CA LEU A 511 -5.45 -5.63 16.09
C LEU A 511 -4.00 -5.68 16.59
N THR A 512 -3.08 -6.18 15.75
CA THR A 512 -1.63 -6.09 15.96
C THR A 512 -0.92 -5.40 14.80
N ILE A 513 -0.23 -4.30 15.08
CA ILE A 513 0.52 -3.47 14.13
C ILE A 513 2.01 -3.39 14.48
N SER A 514 2.81 -2.89 13.56
CA SER A 514 4.23 -2.55 13.77
C SER A 514 4.41 -1.04 13.97
N SER A 515 5.53 -0.64 14.58
CA SER A 515 5.93 0.77 14.62
C SER A 515 6.04 1.35 13.20
N GLY A 516 5.42 2.51 12.97
CA GLY A 516 5.29 3.19 11.68
C GLY A 516 3.92 3.02 11.02
N ASP A 517 3.12 2.04 11.46
CA ASP A 517 1.83 1.73 10.84
C ASP A 517 0.76 2.80 11.12
N THR A 518 -0.18 2.93 10.19
CA THR A 518 -1.33 3.85 10.27
C THR A 518 -2.62 3.04 10.43
N VAL A 519 -3.48 3.42 11.39
CA VAL A 519 -4.74 2.76 11.70
C VAL A 519 -5.88 3.77 11.59
N THR A 520 -7.02 3.33 11.07
CA THR A 520 -8.26 4.12 11.07
C THR A 520 -9.23 3.58 12.10
N PHE A 521 -9.97 4.47 12.76
CA PHE A 521 -10.94 4.11 13.79
C PHE A 521 -12.29 4.73 13.41
N ASP A 522 -13.35 3.94 13.46
CA ASP A 522 -14.73 4.45 13.46
C ASP A 522 -15.24 4.46 14.90
N THR A 523 -15.31 5.63 15.50
CA THR A 523 -15.80 5.82 16.86
C THR A 523 -17.27 6.22 16.84
N ILE A 524 -17.97 5.74 17.86
CA ILE A 524 -19.23 6.34 18.31
C ILE A 524 -18.85 7.49 19.26
N ASP A 525 -19.76 8.45 19.48
CA ASP A 525 -19.58 9.49 20.50
C ASP A 525 -19.66 8.93 21.94
N GLY A 526 -19.34 9.77 22.94
CA GLY A 526 -19.35 9.43 24.36
C GLY A 526 -20.68 8.87 24.90
N SER A 527 -21.82 9.13 24.23
CA SER A 527 -23.10 8.50 24.61
C SER A 527 -23.15 7.00 24.33
N ASN A 528 -22.22 6.47 23.54
CA ASN A 528 -22.24 5.10 23.04
C ASN A 528 -23.48 4.75 22.19
N GLY A 529 -24.07 5.75 21.53
CA GLY A 529 -25.26 5.61 20.70
C GLY A 529 -26.56 5.64 21.49
N GLN A 530 -26.54 6.12 22.74
CA GLN A 530 -27.72 6.37 23.55
C GLN A 530 -28.41 7.68 23.14
N ILE A 531 -27.66 8.64 22.60
CA ILE A 531 -28.17 9.88 22.01
C ILE A 531 -27.98 9.80 20.50
N LEU A 532 -29.03 10.15 19.76
CA LEU A 532 -29.11 10.12 18.30
C LEU A 532 -29.47 11.51 17.75
N GLU A 533 -29.35 11.70 16.44
CA GLU A 533 -29.65 12.98 15.76
C GLU A 533 -31.10 13.44 15.97
N ASP A 534 -32.04 12.52 16.18
CA ASP A 534 -33.45 12.79 16.42
C ASP A 534 -33.87 12.63 17.89
N SER A 535 -32.92 12.45 18.80
CA SER A 535 -33.20 12.38 20.24
C SER A 535 -33.75 13.69 20.79
N ASP A 536 -34.66 13.55 21.75
CA ASP A 536 -35.13 14.64 22.59
C ASP A 536 -34.67 14.45 24.05
N ILE A 537 -35.12 15.32 24.94
CA ILE A 537 -34.71 15.33 26.35
C ILE A 537 -34.96 13.99 27.07
N SER A 538 -35.92 13.16 26.61
CA SER A 538 -36.18 11.85 27.22
C SER A 538 -35.01 10.87 27.09
N ALA A 539 -34.10 11.10 26.14
CA ALA A 539 -32.88 10.31 26.01
C ALA A 539 -31.96 10.46 27.24
N ILE A 540 -31.99 11.62 27.92
CA ILE A 540 -31.22 11.87 29.14
C ILE A 540 -31.81 11.10 30.33
N ASP A 541 -33.14 11.02 30.42
CA ASP A 541 -33.81 10.28 31.51
C ASP A 541 -33.52 8.77 31.46
N SER A 542 -33.28 8.23 30.26
CA SER A 542 -32.93 6.83 30.03
C SER A 542 -31.43 6.55 29.90
N PHE A 543 -30.58 7.57 30.09
CA PHE A 543 -29.14 7.46 29.87
C PHE A 543 -28.48 6.57 30.93
N ASP A 544 -27.74 5.55 30.49
CA ASP A 544 -26.94 4.68 31.34
C ASP A 544 -25.47 5.09 31.29
N LEU A 545 -25.00 5.72 32.38
CA LEU A 545 -23.62 6.14 32.56
C LEU A 545 -22.63 4.96 32.52
N GLY A 546 -23.08 3.75 32.90
CA GLY A 546 -22.24 2.55 32.82
C GLY A 546 -21.90 2.11 31.40
N LEU A 547 -22.57 2.68 30.40
CA LEU A 547 -22.32 2.44 28.98
C LEU A 547 -21.61 3.60 28.29
N ALA A 548 -21.34 4.71 28.98
CA ALA A 548 -20.71 5.90 28.41
C ALA A 548 -19.22 5.70 28.08
N ASP A 549 -18.71 6.56 27.21
CA ASP A 549 -17.30 6.68 26.79
C ASP A 549 -16.67 5.37 26.32
N PRO A 550 -17.23 4.76 25.26
CA PRO A 550 -16.64 3.59 24.64
C PRO A 550 -15.33 3.98 23.95
N VAL A 551 -14.32 3.13 24.10
CA VAL A 551 -13.07 3.23 23.37
C VAL A 551 -12.91 2.07 22.40
N PHE A 552 -12.19 2.30 21.31
CA PHE A 552 -12.08 1.41 20.17
C PHE A 552 -10.65 0.88 20.08
N GLY A 553 -10.49 -0.44 20.13
CA GLY A 553 -9.21 -1.13 20.35
C GLY A 553 -9.43 -2.41 21.19
N PRO A 554 -8.41 -2.91 21.93
CA PRO A 554 -7.03 -2.41 21.98
C PRO A 554 -6.19 -2.80 20.76
N VAL A 555 -5.32 -1.89 20.34
CA VAL A 555 -4.31 -2.12 19.30
C VAL A 555 -2.98 -2.48 19.97
N PHE A 556 -2.46 -3.66 19.66
CA PHE A 556 -1.13 -4.10 20.08
C PHE A 556 -0.07 -3.59 19.10
N ILE A 557 0.95 -2.90 19.58
CA ILE A 557 2.09 -2.42 18.79
C ILE A 557 3.31 -3.29 19.06
N ARG A 558 3.79 -4.01 18.04
CA ARG A 558 4.97 -4.88 18.16
C ARG A 558 6.16 -4.09 18.70
N ASP A 559 6.92 -4.78 19.55
CA ASP A 559 8.15 -4.28 20.16
C ASP A 559 7.99 -3.08 21.10
N ALA A 560 6.77 -2.63 21.43
CA ALA A 560 6.55 -1.64 22.48
C ALA A 560 6.70 -2.28 23.86
N GLU A 561 7.62 -1.78 24.68
CA GLU A 561 7.94 -2.34 26.00
C GLU A 561 7.81 -1.27 27.11
N PRO A 562 7.57 -1.67 28.37
CA PRO A 562 7.53 -0.73 29.49
C PRO A 562 8.79 0.14 29.59
N GLY A 563 8.61 1.46 29.68
CA GLY A 563 9.69 2.45 29.66
C GLY A 563 9.93 3.13 28.30
N ASP A 564 9.31 2.61 27.25
CA ASP A 564 9.17 3.32 25.97
C ASP A 564 8.05 4.39 26.05
N ALA A 565 7.98 5.25 25.04
CA ALA A 565 6.80 6.06 24.78
C ALA A 565 6.18 5.67 23.43
N LEU A 566 4.86 5.65 23.37
CA LEU A 566 4.14 5.52 22.11
C LEU A 566 3.88 6.92 21.55
N LYS A 567 4.53 7.26 20.44
CA LYS A 567 4.27 8.45 19.65
C LYS A 567 3.06 8.17 18.73
N ILE A 568 2.06 9.03 18.79
CA ILE A 568 0.80 8.94 18.04
C ILE A 568 0.66 10.23 17.24
N GLU A 569 0.74 10.13 15.91
CA GLU A 569 0.52 11.26 15.00
C GLU A 569 -0.95 11.27 14.56
N ILE A 570 -1.66 12.36 14.88
CA ILE A 570 -3.06 12.53 14.51
C ILE A 570 -3.11 13.07 13.09
N LEU A 571 -3.39 12.20 12.11
CA LEU A 571 -3.30 12.56 10.69
C LEU A 571 -4.58 13.21 10.18
N ASN A 572 -5.74 12.66 10.54
CA ASN A 572 -7.04 13.12 10.04
C ASN A 572 -8.15 12.79 11.05
N LEU A 573 -9.14 13.68 11.17
CA LEU A 573 -10.29 13.54 12.04
C LEU A 573 -11.54 14.04 11.30
N GLN A 574 -12.48 13.14 11.04
CA GLN A 574 -13.71 13.42 10.30
C GLN A 574 -14.91 13.27 11.23
N ILE A 575 -15.61 14.38 11.48
CA ILE A 575 -16.84 14.42 12.28
C ILE A 575 -18.06 14.02 11.45
N ALA A 576 -19.12 13.59 12.11
CA ALA A 576 -20.44 13.46 11.50
C ALA A 576 -21.04 14.84 11.15
N ASN A 577 -22.20 14.84 10.49
CA ASN A 577 -22.97 16.02 10.14
C ASN A 577 -23.88 16.51 11.30
N TRP A 578 -23.76 15.90 12.48
CA TRP A 578 -24.54 16.25 13.67
C TRP A 578 -23.71 15.99 14.93
N GLY A 579 -24.14 16.56 16.04
CA GLY A 579 -23.59 16.26 17.36
C GLY A 579 -24.53 16.68 18.47
N TRP A 580 -24.14 16.52 19.73
CA TRP A 580 -24.99 16.85 20.86
C TRP A 580 -24.20 17.47 22.02
N THR A 581 -24.90 18.20 22.87
CA THR A 581 -24.41 18.70 24.17
C THR A 581 -25.55 18.55 25.17
N ALA A 582 -25.27 18.11 26.38
CA ALA A 582 -26.28 17.95 27.41
C ALA A 582 -25.84 18.48 28.78
N ILE A 583 -26.82 18.91 29.56
CA ILE A 583 -26.72 19.00 31.01
C ILE A 583 -27.29 17.69 31.54
N MET A 584 -26.44 16.88 32.16
CA MET A 584 -26.85 15.64 32.82
C MET A 584 -27.02 15.91 34.33
N PRO A 585 -28.20 15.63 34.92
CA PRO A 585 -28.42 15.85 36.35
C PRO A 585 -27.37 15.16 37.22
N GLY A 586 -26.74 15.92 38.12
CA GLY A 586 -25.71 15.41 39.03
C GLY A 586 -24.30 15.29 38.43
N PHE A 587 -24.08 15.77 37.20
CA PHE A 587 -22.78 15.76 36.52
C PHE A 587 -22.40 17.16 35.99
N GLY A 588 -21.09 17.42 35.88
CA GLY A 588 -20.54 18.73 35.49
C GLY A 588 -20.19 19.65 36.67
N LEU A 589 -19.44 20.72 36.38
CA LEU A 589 -18.82 21.59 37.39
C LEU A 589 -19.84 22.33 38.28
N LEU A 590 -21.02 22.62 37.74
CA LEU A 590 -22.10 23.35 38.41
C LEU A 590 -23.38 22.50 38.53
N ALA A 591 -23.23 21.18 38.71
CA ALA A 591 -24.36 20.26 38.80
C ALA A 591 -25.42 20.66 39.86
N ASP A 592 -24.99 21.29 40.96
CA ASP A 592 -25.88 21.79 42.03
C ASP A 592 -26.73 22.99 41.60
N GLU A 593 -26.26 23.80 40.64
CA GLU A 593 -26.99 24.98 40.12
C GLU A 593 -27.88 24.64 38.92
N PHE A 594 -27.56 23.57 38.18
CA PHE A 594 -28.30 23.10 37.02
C PHE A 594 -28.81 21.66 37.21
N PRO A 595 -29.80 21.45 38.11
CA PRO A 595 -30.27 20.11 38.47
C PRO A 595 -31.16 19.46 37.40
N ASP A 596 -31.70 20.25 36.46
CA ASP A 596 -32.62 19.78 35.42
C ASP A 596 -31.87 19.38 34.15
N ALA A 597 -32.33 18.30 33.51
CA ALA A 597 -31.76 17.83 32.25
C ALA A 597 -31.98 18.85 31.12
N HIS A 598 -30.98 18.99 30.24
CA HIS A 598 -31.13 19.72 28.99
C HIS A 598 -30.37 19.00 27.88
N LEU A 599 -30.93 18.98 26.67
CA LEU A 599 -30.28 18.42 25.49
C LEU A 599 -30.34 19.42 24.33
N LYS A 600 -29.19 19.60 23.67
CA LYS A 600 -29.10 20.31 22.40
C LYS A 600 -28.51 19.40 21.34
N ILE A 601 -29.27 19.19 20.27
CA ILE A 601 -28.76 18.61 19.03
C ILE A 601 -28.20 19.72 18.12
N TRP A 602 -27.01 19.49 17.59
CA TRP A 602 -26.27 20.37 16.70
C TRP A 602 -26.32 19.83 15.27
N LYS A 603 -26.42 20.75 14.31
CA LYS A 603 -26.11 20.46 12.90
C LYS A 603 -24.69 20.89 12.62
N LEU A 604 -23.89 19.98 12.08
CA LEU A 604 -22.47 20.18 11.81
C LEU A 604 -22.24 20.16 10.29
N GLU A 605 -21.68 21.24 9.76
CA GLU A 605 -21.26 21.31 8.37
C GLU A 605 -19.74 21.53 8.35
N ALA A 606 -18.97 20.44 8.18
CA ALA A 606 -17.52 20.46 8.28
C ALA A 606 -16.87 21.53 7.36
N GLU A 607 -17.45 21.77 6.19
CA GLU A 607 -16.98 22.73 5.19
C GLU A 607 -17.14 24.20 5.63
N SER A 608 -18.06 24.48 6.56
CA SER A 608 -18.31 25.84 7.06
C SER A 608 -17.25 26.30 8.08
N GLY A 609 -16.55 25.36 8.72
CA GLY A 609 -15.57 25.62 9.79
C GLY A 609 -16.16 26.04 11.14
N PHE A 610 -17.48 26.07 11.30
CA PHE A 610 -18.15 26.38 12.58
C PHE A 610 -19.47 25.63 12.77
N ALA A 611 -19.89 25.42 14.02
CA ALA A 611 -21.22 24.95 14.40
C ALA A 611 -22.09 26.13 14.87
N GLN A 612 -23.38 26.12 14.54
CA GLN A 612 -24.29 27.18 14.94
C GLN A 612 -25.00 26.86 16.26
N PHE A 613 -24.77 27.65 17.30
CA PHE A 613 -25.47 27.50 18.58
C PHE A 613 -26.88 28.07 18.48
N ASN A 614 -27.02 29.28 17.93
CA ASN A 614 -28.27 29.94 17.57
C ASN A 614 -28.02 31.00 16.46
N ASP A 615 -29.02 31.78 16.06
CA ASP A 615 -28.92 32.78 14.99
C ASP A 615 -27.82 33.83 15.17
N LYS A 616 -27.28 33.98 16.38
CA LYS A 616 -26.30 35.00 16.75
C LYS A 616 -24.94 34.43 17.15
N ILE A 617 -24.85 33.14 17.44
CA ILE A 617 -23.67 32.52 18.07
C ILE A 617 -23.17 31.35 17.23
N ARG A 618 -21.88 31.41 16.87
CA ARG A 618 -21.16 30.39 16.12
C ARG A 618 -19.96 29.92 16.91
N ILE A 619 -19.72 28.61 16.92
CA ILE A 619 -18.63 27.96 17.62
C ILE A 619 -17.66 27.40 16.57
N PRO A 620 -16.38 27.82 16.55
CA PRO A 620 -15.41 27.25 15.62
C PRO A 620 -15.26 25.75 15.81
N LEU A 621 -15.32 25.00 14.71
CA LEU A 621 -15.04 23.56 14.73
C LEU A 621 -13.55 23.33 14.90
N ARG A 622 -13.19 22.47 15.84
CA ARG A 622 -11.81 22.05 16.07
C ARG A 622 -11.82 20.59 16.52
N PRO A 623 -12.04 19.64 15.60
CA PRO A 623 -12.27 18.26 15.98
C PRO A 623 -11.07 17.60 16.66
N PHE A 624 -11.33 16.79 17.69
CA PHE A 624 -10.36 15.97 18.41
C PHE A 624 -11.05 14.75 19.04
N LEU A 625 -10.25 13.78 19.48
CA LEU A 625 -10.73 12.65 20.29
C LEU A 625 -10.52 13.01 21.77
N GLY A 626 -11.59 13.01 22.57
CA GLY A 626 -11.57 13.19 24.01
C GLY A 626 -10.75 12.11 24.69
N THR A 627 -10.96 10.85 24.27
CA THR A 627 -10.27 9.69 24.80
C THR A 627 -9.19 9.12 23.88
N MET A 628 -7.94 9.07 24.39
CA MET A 628 -6.81 8.32 23.80
C MET A 628 -5.90 7.79 24.91
N GLY A 629 -5.75 6.47 25.04
CA GLY A 629 -5.07 5.87 26.19
C GLY A 629 -4.42 4.52 25.93
N LEU A 630 -3.56 4.12 26.86
CA LEU A 630 -2.87 2.84 26.91
C LEU A 630 -3.31 2.02 28.12
N ALA A 631 -3.23 0.69 28.02
CA ALA A 631 -3.50 -0.16 29.17
C ALA A 631 -2.40 -0.04 30.24
N ALA A 632 -2.78 0.33 31.46
CA ALA A 632 -1.88 0.43 32.60
C ALA A 632 -1.27 -0.94 32.99
N ALA A 633 -0.09 -0.90 33.62
CA ALA A 633 0.58 -2.13 34.10
C ALA A 633 -0.19 -2.86 35.21
N VAL A 634 -1.04 -2.12 35.94
CA VAL A 634 -1.80 -2.62 37.09
C VAL A 634 -2.86 -3.60 36.61
N LYS A 635 -2.98 -4.74 37.29
CA LYS A 635 -4.01 -5.73 36.98
C LYS A 635 -5.37 -5.26 37.51
N GLY A 636 -6.40 -5.29 36.67
CA GLY A 636 -7.76 -4.89 37.02
C GLY A 636 -8.51 -4.38 35.79
N GLU A 637 -9.77 -4.03 35.99
CA GLU A 637 -10.61 -3.34 35.02
C GLU A 637 -10.85 -1.92 35.54
N PHE A 638 -10.51 -0.92 34.74
CA PHE A 638 -10.64 0.48 35.10
C PHE A 638 -11.58 1.19 34.13
N SER A 639 -12.41 2.11 34.64
CA SER A 639 -13.34 2.89 33.81
C SER A 639 -12.59 3.67 32.72
N THR A 640 -13.22 3.81 31.55
CA THR A 640 -12.73 4.66 30.45
C THR A 640 -12.96 6.16 30.67
N ILE A 641 -13.88 6.51 31.58
CA ILE A 641 -14.33 7.87 31.84
C ILE A 641 -13.19 8.77 32.34
N PRO A 642 -12.41 8.47 33.39
CA PRO A 642 -11.43 9.45 33.87
C PRO A 642 -10.12 9.48 33.06
N PRO A 643 -9.42 10.64 33.02
CA PRO A 643 -8.03 10.69 32.58
C PRO A 643 -7.11 9.90 33.51
N THR A 644 -6.01 9.39 32.96
CA THR A 644 -4.93 8.71 33.71
C THR A 644 -3.54 9.11 33.19
N ASP A 645 -2.50 8.78 33.95
CA ASP A 645 -1.11 9.00 33.51
C ASP A 645 -0.76 8.21 32.21
N ALA A 646 -1.54 7.19 31.85
CA ALA A 646 -1.39 6.44 30.60
C ALA A 646 -2.22 7.02 29.43
N GLY A 647 -2.80 8.22 29.60
CA GLY A 647 -3.84 8.78 28.73
C GLY A 647 -5.23 8.41 29.26
N GLY A 648 -6.18 8.19 28.37
CA GLY A 648 -7.60 8.00 28.74
C GLY A 648 -8.41 9.19 28.24
N ASN A 649 -9.51 9.51 28.93
CA ASN A 649 -10.32 10.67 28.61
C ASN A 649 -9.62 11.94 29.05
N MET A 650 -8.93 12.62 28.15
CA MET A 650 -8.12 13.80 28.50
C MET A 650 -8.82 15.10 28.15
N ASP A 651 -9.84 15.01 27.29
CA ASP A 651 -10.63 16.11 26.73
C ASP A 651 -9.81 17.35 26.39
N CYS A 652 -8.69 17.09 25.71
CA CYS A 652 -7.74 18.12 25.37
C CYS A 652 -7.96 18.58 23.94
N ARG A 653 -8.71 19.69 23.81
CA ARG A 653 -9.03 20.35 22.53
C ARG A 653 -7.83 20.74 21.65
N GLU A 654 -6.61 20.62 22.17
CA GLU A 654 -5.38 20.81 21.43
C GLU A 654 -4.98 19.61 20.56
N LEU A 655 -5.48 18.41 20.86
CA LEU A 655 -5.15 17.14 20.21
C LEU A 655 -5.88 16.97 18.86
N THR A 656 -5.68 17.94 17.97
CA THR A 656 -6.31 17.97 16.65
C THR A 656 -5.41 17.35 15.58
N ALA A 657 -5.94 17.15 14.37
CA ALA A 657 -5.13 16.76 13.21
C ALA A 657 -3.88 17.66 13.05
N GLY A 658 -2.73 17.03 12.80
CA GLY A 658 -1.39 17.65 12.78
C GLY A 658 -0.66 17.67 14.14
N THR A 659 -1.32 17.27 15.23
CA THR A 659 -0.71 17.16 16.56
C THR A 659 -0.06 15.80 16.75
N THR A 660 1.04 15.76 17.51
CA THR A 660 1.69 14.51 17.94
C THR A 660 1.49 14.32 19.44
N LEU A 661 0.91 13.19 19.85
CA LEU A 661 0.74 12.77 21.25
C LEU A 661 1.81 11.74 21.62
N TYR A 662 2.29 11.77 22.86
CA TYR A 662 3.20 10.80 23.44
C TYR A 662 2.58 10.25 24.71
N LEU A 663 2.42 8.92 24.76
CA LEU A 663 1.88 8.22 25.94
C LEU A 663 2.94 7.26 26.51
N PRO A 664 3.06 7.15 27.85
CA PRO A 664 4.03 6.26 28.48
C PRO A 664 3.61 4.79 28.33
N VAL A 665 4.47 3.96 27.71
CA VAL A 665 4.20 2.52 27.61
C VAL A 665 4.46 1.88 28.97
N GLN A 666 3.42 1.28 29.54
CA GLN A 666 3.48 0.59 30.83
C GLN A 666 3.29 -0.93 30.71
N THR A 667 2.77 -1.39 29.57
CA THR A 667 2.46 -2.80 29.28
C THR A 667 3.05 -3.18 27.93
N PRO A 668 3.60 -4.40 27.76
CA PRO A 668 4.04 -4.88 26.46
C PRO A 668 2.96 -4.74 25.40
N GLY A 669 3.33 -4.20 24.24
CA GLY A 669 2.40 -3.91 23.15
C GLY A 669 1.59 -2.63 23.29
N ALA A 670 1.75 -1.87 24.38
CA ALA A 670 1.03 -0.64 24.75
C ALA A 670 -0.50 -0.77 24.91
N LEU A 671 -1.18 -1.56 24.07
CA LEU A 671 -2.63 -1.80 24.07
C LEU A 671 -3.42 -0.48 23.95
N PHE A 672 -3.20 0.23 22.85
CA PHE A 672 -3.81 1.54 22.60
C PHE A 672 -5.30 1.44 22.26
N SER A 673 -6.12 2.31 22.83
CA SER A 673 -7.50 2.54 22.37
C SER A 673 -7.81 4.03 22.31
N CYS A 674 -8.79 4.41 21.49
CA CYS A 674 -9.29 5.78 21.43
C CYS A 674 -10.78 5.83 21.19
N GLY A 675 -11.43 6.94 21.53
CA GLY A 675 -12.88 7.10 21.43
C GLY A 675 -13.28 8.55 21.61
N ASP A 676 -14.57 8.73 21.84
CA ASP A 676 -15.16 10.00 22.27
C ASP A 676 -14.85 11.19 21.35
N GLY A 677 -15.56 11.24 20.22
CA GLY A 677 -15.31 12.25 19.19
C GLY A 677 -15.93 13.60 19.54
N HIS A 678 -15.13 14.65 19.58
CA HIS A 678 -15.63 16.01 19.85
C HIS A 678 -15.50 16.89 18.62
N ALA A 679 -16.57 17.58 18.22
CA ALA A 679 -16.53 18.55 17.13
C ALA A 679 -15.93 19.89 17.58
N ALA A 680 -16.22 20.29 18.82
CA ALA A 680 -15.66 21.45 19.48
C ALA A 680 -15.85 21.36 21.00
N GLN A 681 -14.87 21.86 21.75
CA GLN A 681 -14.91 21.96 23.22
C GLN A 681 -14.18 23.23 23.69
N GLY A 682 -14.60 23.79 24.83
CA GLY A 682 -13.86 24.79 25.60
C GLY A 682 -12.99 24.15 26.70
N HIS A 683 -11.89 24.79 27.08
CA HIS A 683 -11.04 24.32 28.18
C HIS A 683 -11.86 24.11 29.46
N GLY A 684 -11.75 22.93 30.05
CA GLY A 684 -12.40 22.50 31.28
C GLY A 684 -13.71 21.72 31.10
N GLU A 685 -14.30 21.70 29.90
CA GLU A 685 -15.52 20.92 29.61
C GLU A 685 -16.65 21.11 30.65
N VAL A 686 -16.92 22.35 31.02
CA VAL A 686 -17.52 22.68 32.32
C VAL A 686 -18.94 22.12 32.60
N CYS A 687 -19.73 21.78 31.58
CA CYS A 687 -21.06 21.17 31.77
C CYS A 687 -21.06 19.65 31.66
N GLY A 688 -19.87 19.03 31.55
CA GLY A 688 -19.72 17.58 31.42
C GLY A 688 -19.78 17.05 30.00
N THR A 689 -20.07 17.89 28.99
CA THR A 689 -20.15 17.43 27.59
C THR A 689 -19.61 18.49 26.65
N ALA A 690 -19.02 18.04 25.54
CA ALA A 690 -18.61 18.86 24.43
C ALA A 690 -19.75 19.02 23.40
N ILE A 691 -19.38 19.34 22.16
CA ILE A 691 -20.20 18.97 21.00
C ILE A 691 -19.80 17.56 20.60
N GLU A 692 -20.43 16.58 21.25
CA GLU A 692 -20.21 15.15 21.07
C GLU A 692 -20.65 14.70 19.68
N THR A 693 -19.84 13.92 18.99
CA THR A 693 -20.11 13.46 17.63
C THR A 693 -19.44 12.12 17.33
N PRO A 694 -20.07 11.23 16.56
CA PRO A 694 -19.37 10.13 15.93
C PRO A 694 -18.19 10.67 15.09
N MET A 695 -17.08 9.94 15.07
CA MET A 695 -15.87 10.39 14.41
C MET A 695 -15.14 9.24 13.70
N ARG A 696 -14.55 9.55 12.53
CA ARG A 696 -13.54 8.70 11.91
C ARG A 696 -12.17 9.32 12.10
N ALA A 697 -11.28 8.60 12.78
CA ALA A 697 -9.92 9.04 13.07
C ALA A 697 -8.89 8.26 12.24
N THR A 698 -7.79 8.91 11.87
CA THR A 698 -6.61 8.26 11.23
C THR A 698 -5.37 8.61 12.04
N LEU A 699 -4.74 7.59 12.64
CA LEU A 699 -3.64 7.74 13.57
C LEU A 699 -2.43 6.92 13.10
N ARG A 700 -1.22 7.46 13.22
CA ARG A 700 0.03 6.72 12.98
C ARG A 700 0.78 6.50 14.29
N PHE A 701 1.30 5.29 14.47
CA PHE A 701 1.94 4.87 15.71
C PHE A 701 3.44 4.70 15.50
N THR A 702 4.26 5.18 16.42
CA THR A 702 5.72 4.94 16.44
C THR A 702 6.17 4.66 17.85
N VAL A 703 6.95 3.59 18.04
CA VAL A 703 7.55 3.26 19.33
C VAL A 703 8.84 4.05 19.50
N CYS A 704 8.88 4.91 20.52
CA CYS A 704 10.04 5.71 20.89
C CYS A 704 10.79 5.03 22.05
N LYS A 705 11.98 4.50 21.75
CA LYS A 705 12.81 3.76 22.70
C LYS A 705 13.52 4.68 23.68
N ASP A 706 13.62 4.25 24.94
CA ASP A 706 14.31 4.95 26.03
C ASP A 706 13.69 6.30 26.44
N TYR A 707 12.35 6.42 26.35
CA TYR A 707 11.58 7.62 26.71
C TYR A 707 11.03 7.58 28.14
N SER A 708 11.79 7.01 29.09
CA SER A 708 11.34 6.84 30.49
C SER A 708 11.00 8.13 31.25
N TRP A 709 11.35 9.30 30.69
CA TRP A 709 10.99 10.62 31.21
C TRP A 709 9.59 11.10 30.78
N VAL A 710 8.95 10.41 29.82
CA VAL A 710 7.52 10.56 29.54
C VAL A 710 6.79 9.69 30.56
N THR A 711 6.20 10.32 31.58
CA THR A 711 5.48 9.64 32.67
C THR A 711 4.00 9.98 32.71
N SER A 712 3.54 10.81 31.78
CA SER A 712 2.18 11.32 31.63
C SER A 712 1.95 11.66 30.15
N PRO A 713 0.73 12.00 29.71
CA PRO A 713 0.50 12.45 28.34
C PRO A 713 1.24 13.74 28.02
N HIS A 714 2.03 13.73 26.94
CA HIS A 714 2.69 14.92 26.39
C HIS A 714 2.25 15.10 24.94
N PHE A 715 2.18 16.33 24.43
CA PHE A 715 1.87 16.53 23.02
C PHE A 715 2.57 17.75 22.43
N GLN A 716 2.76 17.70 21.11
CA GLN A 716 3.32 18.76 20.32
C GLN A 716 2.34 19.22 19.25
N THR A 717 2.03 20.50 19.26
CA THR A 717 1.16 21.13 18.25
C THR A 717 1.98 21.71 17.11
N ALA A 718 1.44 21.67 15.89
CA ALA A 718 2.06 22.26 14.71
C ALA A 718 2.13 23.80 14.80
N PRO A 719 3.09 24.43 14.10
CA PRO A 719 3.10 25.88 13.92
C PRO A 719 1.76 26.43 13.42
N ARG A 720 1.32 27.57 13.95
CA ARG A 720 0.17 28.30 13.42
C ARG A 720 0.65 29.47 12.56
N ALA A 721 -0.03 29.72 11.46
CA ALA A 721 0.11 30.97 10.74
C ALA A 721 -0.39 32.11 11.65
N THR A 722 0.51 32.82 12.31
CA THR A 722 0.19 34.00 13.13
C THR A 722 0.96 35.20 12.59
N GLU A 723 0.30 36.37 12.58
CA GLU A 723 0.81 37.59 11.95
C GLU A 723 1.86 38.37 12.78
N THR A 724 2.22 37.95 14.02
CA THR A 724 3.39 38.43 14.82
C THR A 724 3.40 37.73 16.21
N PRO A 725 4.55 37.49 16.90
CA PRO A 725 5.70 38.39 17.11
C PRO A 725 7.10 37.78 16.79
N SER A 726 8.11 38.66 16.56
CA SER A 726 9.59 38.54 16.39
C SER A 726 10.33 37.22 16.08
N LEU A 727 9.81 36.03 16.41
CA LEU A 727 10.38 34.71 16.19
C LEU A 727 9.34 33.82 15.49
N ALA A 728 9.73 33.13 14.41
CA ALA A 728 8.85 32.23 13.67
C ALA A 728 8.19 31.20 14.62
N ASP A 729 6.87 31.02 14.52
CA ASP A 729 6.15 30.03 15.31
C ASP A 729 6.66 28.63 14.95
N LYS A 730 7.09 27.87 15.96
CA LYS A 730 7.54 26.48 15.83
C LYS A 730 6.56 25.50 16.48
N GLY A 731 5.37 25.97 16.87
CA GLY A 731 4.40 25.20 17.64
C GLY A 731 4.66 25.25 19.15
N ARG A 732 3.98 24.37 19.90
CA ARG A 732 4.11 24.26 21.36
C ARG A 732 4.36 22.82 21.77
N TYR A 733 5.14 22.64 22.82
CA TYR A 733 5.23 21.37 23.54
C TYR A 733 4.48 21.51 24.85
N SER A 734 3.59 20.57 25.11
CA SER A 734 2.64 20.60 26.21
C SER A 734 2.70 19.30 26.98
N VAL A 735 2.57 19.41 28.29
CA VAL A 735 2.70 18.28 29.22
C VAL A 735 1.52 18.29 30.19
N MET A 736 0.94 17.12 30.44
CA MET A 736 -0.20 16.98 31.34
C MET A 736 0.20 16.60 32.77
N GLY A 737 -0.62 17.03 33.72
CA GLY A 737 -0.69 16.50 35.07
C GLY A 737 -2.12 16.12 35.38
N ILE A 738 -2.31 14.90 35.88
CA ILE A 738 -3.63 14.30 36.09
C ILE A 738 -3.76 13.87 37.54
N ASP A 739 -4.81 14.31 38.22
CA ASP A 739 -5.11 13.95 39.61
C ASP A 739 -6.56 14.29 39.98
N ALA A 740 -7.13 13.57 40.96
CA ALA A 740 -8.45 13.89 41.52
C ALA A 740 -8.47 15.25 42.25
N ASP A 741 -7.33 15.76 42.71
CA ASP A 741 -7.21 17.12 43.26
C ASP A 741 -6.58 18.07 42.23
N LEU A 742 -7.29 19.14 41.89
CA LEU A 742 -6.89 20.11 40.85
C LEU A 742 -5.50 20.73 41.14
N LEU A 743 -5.19 20.99 42.41
CA LEU A 743 -3.89 21.55 42.81
C LEU A 743 -2.77 20.52 42.68
N GLN A 744 -3.02 19.24 42.99
CA GLN A 744 -2.05 18.17 42.72
C GLN A 744 -1.85 17.95 41.22
N ALA A 745 -2.92 17.95 40.41
CA ALA A 745 -2.83 17.87 38.96
C ALA A 745 -1.96 19.02 38.40
N THR A 746 -2.16 20.23 38.91
CA THR A 746 -1.32 21.40 38.57
C THR A 746 0.16 21.18 38.93
N LYS A 747 0.44 20.68 40.14
CA LYS A 747 1.83 20.39 40.55
C LYS A 747 2.47 19.33 39.65
N LYS A 748 1.73 18.29 39.27
CA LYS A 748 2.20 17.24 38.36
C LYS A 748 2.55 17.81 36.98
N ALA A 749 1.68 18.65 36.41
CA ALA A 749 1.94 19.27 35.10
C ALA A 749 3.25 20.07 35.08
N VAL A 750 3.51 20.85 36.14
CA VAL A 750 4.76 21.60 36.32
C VAL A 750 5.96 20.65 36.48
N GLN A 751 5.83 19.61 37.30
CA GLN A 751 6.90 18.63 37.52
C GLN A 751 7.26 17.86 36.24
N ASN A 752 6.26 17.43 35.47
CA ASN A 752 6.46 16.71 34.22
C ASN A 752 7.09 17.63 33.16
N THR A 753 6.73 18.92 33.14
CA THR A 753 7.40 19.94 32.30
C THR A 753 8.88 20.07 32.64
N ILE A 754 9.22 20.11 33.94
CA ILE A 754 10.62 20.14 34.40
C ILE A 754 11.36 18.88 33.93
N ASN A 755 10.74 17.70 34.04
CA ASN A 755 11.36 16.44 33.61
C ASN A 755 11.67 16.44 32.10
N TRP A 756 10.74 16.93 31.27
CA TRP A 756 10.97 17.08 29.83
C TRP A 756 12.13 18.03 29.52
N LEU A 757 12.16 19.21 30.15
CA LEU A 757 13.21 20.21 29.96
C LEU A 757 14.60 19.68 30.36
N VAL A 758 14.68 18.95 31.47
CA VAL A 758 15.93 18.32 31.91
C VAL A 758 16.36 17.24 30.93
N ALA A 759 15.45 16.37 30.51
CA ALA A 759 15.76 15.24 29.64
C ALA A 759 16.16 15.64 28.22
N THR A 760 15.52 16.68 27.66
CA THR A 760 15.64 17.02 26.23
C THR A 760 16.39 18.32 25.95
N LYS A 761 16.44 19.24 26.92
CA LYS A 761 17.07 20.57 26.77
C LYS A 761 18.31 20.78 27.64
N GLY A 762 18.70 19.77 28.43
CA GLY A 762 19.94 19.80 29.22
C GLY A 762 19.95 20.83 30.35
N LEU A 763 18.77 21.34 30.75
CA LEU A 763 18.65 22.30 31.84
C LEU A 763 18.82 21.60 33.20
N SER A 764 19.37 22.33 34.18
CA SER A 764 19.22 21.92 35.58
C SER A 764 17.76 22.01 36.01
N ARG A 765 17.37 21.26 37.05
CA ARG A 765 15.99 21.32 37.59
C ARG A 765 15.57 22.73 38.01
N ALA A 766 16.51 23.53 38.55
CA ALA A 766 16.23 24.90 38.97
C ALA A 766 15.99 25.83 37.78
N GLU A 767 16.81 25.74 36.73
CA GLU A 767 16.62 26.49 35.48
C GLU A 767 15.31 26.10 34.79
N ALA A 768 15.01 24.80 34.72
CA ALA A 768 13.77 24.30 34.15
C ALA A 768 12.54 24.83 34.91
N TYR A 769 12.59 24.87 36.24
CA TYR A 769 11.47 25.40 37.04
C TYR A 769 11.29 26.91 36.86
N MET A 770 12.39 27.68 36.84
CA MET A 770 12.35 29.12 36.54
C MET A 770 11.81 29.38 35.13
N LEU A 771 12.25 28.61 34.13
CA LEU A 771 11.78 28.73 32.75
C LEU A 771 10.29 28.42 32.63
N ALA A 772 9.83 27.35 33.28
CA ALA A 772 8.41 27.01 33.35
C ALA A 772 7.59 28.19 33.92
N SER A 773 8.08 28.89 34.94
CA SER A 773 7.38 30.03 35.53
C SER A 773 7.28 31.26 34.61
N VAL A 774 8.27 31.52 33.76
CA VAL A 774 8.32 32.75 32.94
C VAL A 774 7.77 32.58 31.53
N ALA A 775 7.70 31.34 31.03
CA ALA A 775 7.32 31.05 29.65
C ALA A 775 6.17 30.04 29.50
N GLY A 776 5.78 29.35 30.58
CA GLY A 776 4.76 28.30 30.52
C GLY A 776 3.34 28.81 30.72
N ASP A 777 2.42 28.34 29.87
CA ASP A 777 0.98 28.56 29.97
C ASP A 777 0.32 27.36 30.68
N LEU A 778 -0.35 27.57 31.82
CA LEU A 778 -1.15 26.55 32.51
C LEU A 778 -2.63 26.65 32.11
N GLN A 779 -3.24 25.53 31.72
CA GLN A 779 -4.65 25.46 31.32
C GLN A 779 -5.32 24.19 31.85
N ILE A 780 -6.56 24.32 32.30
CA ILE A 780 -7.41 23.17 32.66
C ILE A 780 -7.94 22.58 31.36
N ALA A 781 -7.49 21.39 30.98
CA ALA A 781 -8.03 20.70 29.81
C ALA A 781 -9.45 20.23 30.09
N GLU A 782 -9.65 19.62 31.25
CA GLU A 782 -10.88 18.96 31.68
C GLU A 782 -11.03 19.06 33.21
N ALA A 783 -12.24 19.29 33.69
CA ALA A 783 -12.53 19.61 35.09
C ALA A 783 -13.67 18.80 35.71
N VAL A 784 -14.28 17.87 34.97
CA VAL A 784 -15.61 17.34 35.26
C VAL A 784 -15.63 15.86 35.58
N ASP A 785 -14.63 15.09 35.16
CA ASP A 785 -14.49 13.69 35.54
C ASP A 785 -13.94 13.49 36.96
N LEU A 786 -13.79 12.23 37.35
CA LEU A 786 -13.22 11.83 38.64
C LEU A 786 -11.79 12.34 38.84
N ASN A 787 -11.05 12.56 37.76
CA ASN A 787 -9.70 13.14 37.76
C ASN A 787 -9.71 14.40 36.90
N HIS A 788 -8.91 15.39 37.25
CA HIS A 788 -8.72 16.61 36.46
C HIS A 788 -7.46 16.52 35.61
N ALA A 789 -7.53 17.01 34.37
CA ALA A 789 -6.38 17.13 33.48
C ALA A 789 -5.91 18.60 33.36
N ILE A 790 -4.68 18.87 33.80
CA ILE A 790 -4.01 20.18 33.66
C ILE A 790 -2.91 20.08 32.62
N THR A 791 -2.87 21.00 31.66
CA THR A 791 -1.77 21.13 30.69
C THR A 791 -0.87 22.29 31.06
N MET A 792 0.44 22.09 30.94
CA MET A 792 1.43 23.16 30.91
C MET A 792 2.11 23.20 29.55
N SER A 793 2.07 24.35 28.89
CA SER A 793 2.51 24.52 27.50
C SER A 793 3.66 25.52 27.36
N LEU A 794 4.71 25.15 26.64
CA LEU A 794 5.83 26.02 26.29
C LEU A 794 5.91 26.17 24.77
N ARG A 795 6.13 27.41 24.29
CA ARG A 795 6.32 27.66 22.85
C ARG A 795 7.70 27.16 22.42
N LEU A 796 7.76 26.44 21.30
CA LEU A 796 9.02 25.85 20.82
C LEU A 796 9.97 26.89 20.18
N ASN A 797 9.47 28.08 19.86
CA ASN A 797 10.27 29.16 19.27
C ASN A 797 11.23 29.85 20.26
N ILE A 798 11.10 29.58 21.57
CA ILE A 798 12.03 30.09 22.59
C ILE A 798 13.35 29.28 22.65
N PHE A 799 13.44 28.18 21.90
CA PHE A 799 14.63 27.32 21.82
C PHE A 799 15.37 27.50 20.48
N ASP A 800 16.68 27.71 20.54
CA ASP A 800 17.55 27.83 19.36
C ASP A 800 17.74 26.48 18.66
N SER A 801 17.89 26.52 17.32
CA SER A 801 17.91 25.33 16.44
C SER A 801 19.05 24.33 16.71
N GLU A 802 20.05 24.71 17.50
CA GLU A 802 21.15 23.83 17.91
C GLU A 802 20.85 23.02 19.19
N THR A 803 19.76 23.34 19.90
CA THR A 803 19.34 22.60 21.10
C THR A 803 18.37 21.47 20.75
N ASN A 804 18.93 20.43 20.13
CA ASN A 804 18.43 19.06 19.93
C ASN A 804 16.92 18.89 19.65
N ASP A 805 16.63 18.36 18.47
CA ASP A 805 15.36 17.75 18.10
C ASP A 805 14.81 16.87 19.22
N VAL A 806 13.48 16.91 19.40
CA VAL A 806 12.74 16.14 20.42
C VAL A 806 12.82 14.61 20.16
N CYS A 807 13.44 14.21 19.04
CA CYS A 807 13.78 12.82 18.72
C CYS A 807 15.23 12.73 18.22
N PRO A 808 16.10 11.90 18.82
CA PRO A 808 17.21 11.34 18.08
C PRO A 808 16.65 10.47 16.94
N SER A 809 17.09 10.74 15.71
CA SER A 809 16.71 10.02 14.48
C SER A 809 17.13 8.55 14.48
#